data_AF-A0A1I3R741-F1
#
_entry.id   AF-A0A1I3R741-F1
#
_cell.length_a   1.000
_cell.length_b   1.000
_cell.length_c   1.000
_cell.angle_alpha   90.00
_cell.angle_beta   90.00
_cell.angle_gamma   90.00
#
_symmetry.space_group_name_H-M   'P 1'
#
loop_
_entity.id
_entity.type
_entity.pdbx_description
1 polymer ?
#
loop_
_entity_poly.entity_id
_entity_poly.type
_entity_poly.pdbx_seq_one_letter_code
_entity_poly.pdbx_strand_id
1 'polypeptide(L)'
;MVQVVDVSPDAGELPRTGTPGRRWGVRRAPALWTGALALVVGLGFVLVSLAFNDGRLFGPLDDVYIHLQYGSQLGAGHFFRFNTGDDISAGASSMLYAFVLGAAYAIGFHHTLLLAFAIGFNVCCFAVASASTCLLATRLLHRTAGIWAGLLVALSGPLAWGAASGMEVGLAMMLVTGLLLTFVTEQDAARFRWTPVVGALLALVRPEGLILACALTCAVLWTLWTRRGLAGPARTVRRAVWSLLPAVAGVAQLTFYKLATGTFSANGIQSKSLLHDQPEFYVSQFVDRAGATLRTLFGIFLGFSGQEFTFPGGLLVCLGGVAYLLLNRRLRPLVLATLAGLGGAVLSLSTLDSALLHELRYFQPFLPLFVVFVVAGCTGAAQLIARARTRRLALHSVLAVVLAFSVVALPVWSVRYARAATAIRESDVSYAAYLRGNVPPDATIAIKDVGAVAYLGGHHVVDLLGLGTNGFAEAANNEIGSLYEAVRHLPPERRPDYFATYDTGPGPSMKPMRDVGVLEQPALASFDVHAPEDSRGFLMVPFRVFTVTKADWSLVDNGDAAPVPGDVRDHLNVAYLTDEKAHDYAFLPAQDGLQPFTSLAREGDVIDSGRHILGGEEFTLHNAVPGRAATLTARVAMHGTVPEANLLVNGKPAGKWVREGRDSTWETYTFTIPAELVDSDTLHIEVRQPRPVLSPYPDYISYGYWLTQ
;
A
#
# COMPACT_ATOMS: atom_id res chain seq x y z
N MET A 1 31.48 -13.36 88.56
CA MET A 1 30.66 -12.29 87.95
C MET A 1 31.37 -11.84 86.68
N VAL A 2 30.81 -12.23 85.54
CA VAL A 2 30.85 -11.62 84.19
C VAL A 2 32.21 -11.12 83.64
N GLN A 3 32.75 -11.92 82.71
CA GLN A 3 33.67 -11.53 81.64
C GLN A 3 33.06 -10.43 80.74
N VAL A 4 33.88 -9.47 80.31
CA VAL A 4 33.61 -8.67 79.11
C VAL A 4 34.81 -8.83 78.18
N VAL A 5 34.56 -9.50 77.06
CA VAL A 5 35.50 -9.71 75.95
C VAL A 5 35.18 -8.67 74.89
N ASP A 6 36.23 -7.97 74.46
CA ASP A 6 36.24 -6.94 73.42
C ASP A 6 36.22 -7.60 72.03
N VAL A 7 35.37 -7.12 71.12
CA VAL A 7 35.18 -7.67 69.77
C VAL A 7 35.52 -6.58 68.76
N SER A 8 36.67 -6.72 68.10
CA SER A 8 37.02 -5.99 66.88
C SER A 8 36.73 -6.88 65.66
N PRO A 9 36.08 -6.36 64.59
CA PRO A 9 35.78 -7.16 63.40
C PRO A 9 36.92 -7.12 62.37
N ASP A 10 37.44 -8.29 62.04
CA ASP A 10 38.41 -8.51 60.95
C ASP A 10 37.82 -8.18 59.57
N ALA A 11 38.63 -7.50 58.77
CA ALA A 11 38.35 -7.05 57.42
C ALA A 11 38.32 -8.22 56.42
N GLY A 12 37.16 -8.42 55.78
CA GLY A 12 37.01 -9.30 54.62
C GLY A 12 37.47 -8.62 53.32
N GLU A 13 38.45 -9.22 52.66
CA GLU A 13 38.96 -8.83 51.34
C GLU A 13 37.86 -8.81 50.26
N LEU A 14 37.83 -7.73 49.46
CA LEU A 14 36.95 -7.57 48.30
C LEU A 14 37.41 -8.47 47.12
N PRO A 15 36.48 -9.09 46.37
CA PRO A 15 36.84 -9.94 45.24
C PRO A 15 37.39 -9.11 44.08
N ARG A 16 38.63 -9.46 43.68
CA ARG A 16 39.35 -8.89 42.54
C ARG A 16 38.55 -8.98 41.25
N THR A 17 38.50 -7.85 40.53
CA THR A 17 37.86 -7.65 39.24
C THR A 17 38.49 -8.53 38.16
N GLY A 18 37.70 -9.44 37.60
CA GLY A 18 38.12 -10.28 36.46
C GLY A 18 38.32 -9.47 35.18
N THR A 19 39.43 -9.72 34.50
CA THR A 19 39.84 -9.19 33.19
C THR A 19 38.75 -9.25 32.11
N PRO A 20 38.55 -8.17 31.31
CA PRO A 20 37.55 -8.10 30.25
C PRO A 20 38.13 -8.63 28.92
N GLY A 21 38.14 -9.94 28.70
CA GLY A 21 38.67 -10.52 27.44
C GLY A 21 37.88 -11.66 26.81
N ARG A 22 37.22 -12.52 27.60
CA ARG A 22 36.64 -13.79 27.10
C ARG A 22 35.12 -13.93 27.15
N ARG A 23 34.39 -12.96 27.71
CA ARG A 23 32.92 -13.03 27.92
C ARG A 23 32.07 -12.56 26.72
N TRP A 24 32.69 -12.00 25.67
CA TRP A 24 31.96 -11.44 24.52
C TRP A 24 31.43 -12.50 23.53
N GLY A 25 32.16 -13.61 23.30
CA GLY A 25 31.75 -14.66 22.36
C GLY A 25 30.55 -15.50 22.82
N VAL A 26 30.49 -15.86 24.11
CA VAL A 26 29.46 -16.77 24.65
C VAL A 26 28.05 -16.13 24.69
N ARG A 27 27.95 -14.80 24.76
CA ARG A 27 26.67 -14.07 24.80
C ARG A 27 25.99 -13.91 23.44
N ARG A 28 26.74 -13.97 22.34
CA ARG A 28 26.20 -13.83 20.97
C ARG A 28 25.92 -15.15 20.27
N ALA A 29 26.51 -16.25 20.74
CA ALA A 29 26.37 -17.57 20.12
C ALA A 29 24.90 -17.97 19.83
N PRO A 30 23.93 -17.82 20.76
CA PRO A 30 22.54 -18.23 20.46
C PRO A 30 21.87 -17.37 19.38
N ALA A 31 22.19 -16.08 19.32
CA ALA A 31 21.65 -15.19 18.29
C ALA A 31 22.18 -15.53 16.89
N LEU A 32 23.46 -15.95 16.81
CA LEU A 32 24.03 -16.44 15.55
C LEU A 32 23.35 -17.74 15.09
N TRP A 33 23.04 -18.65 16.01
CA TRP A 33 22.32 -19.89 15.67
C TRP A 33 20.89 -19.64 15.20
N THR A 34 20.13 -18.74 15.85
CA THR A 34 18.77 -18.41 15.39
C THR A 34 18.80 -17.68 14.03
N GLY A 35 19.79 -16.81 13.81
CA GLY A 35 20.00 -16.18 12.52
C GLY A 35 20.37 -17.19 11.42
N ALA A 36 21.29 -18.12 11.70
CA ALA A 36 21.65 -19.18 10.76
C ALA A 36 20.46 -20.09 10.43
N LEU A 37 19.62 -20.41 11.42
CA LEU A 37 18.39 -21.16 11.19
C LEU A 37 17.41 -20.39 10.28
N ALA A 38 17.20 -19.11 10.54
CA ALA A 38 16.34 -18.24 9.72
C ALA A 38 16.85 -18.15 8.26
N LEU A 39 18.17 -18.07 8.07
CA LEU A 39 18.81 -18.13 6.75
C LEU A 39 18.49 -19.45 6.03
N VAL A 40 18.67 -20.58 6.71
CA VAL A 40 18.37 -21.91 6.15
C VAL A 40 16.89 -22.03 5.80
N VAL A 41 15.99 -21.56 6.66
CA VAL A 41 14.53 -21.60 6.41
C VAL A 41 14.16 -20.73 5.21
N GLY A 42 14.66 -19.50 5.14
CA GLY A 42 14.41 -18.61 4.00
C GLY A 42 14.95 -19.17 2.68
N LEU A 43 16.16 -19.73 2.68
CA LEU A 43 16.70 -20.44 1.51
C LEU A 43 15.88 -21.69 1.17
N GLY A 44 15.35 -22.39 2.17
CA GLY A 44 14.44 -23.52 1.98
C GLY A 44 13.18 -23.14 1.18
N PHE A 45 12.58 -21.98 1.45
CA PHE A 45 11.44 -21.47 0.69
C PHE A 45 11.80 -21.22 -0.78
N VAL A 46 12.99 -20.64 -1.03
CA VAL A 46 13.51 -20.43 -2.38
C VAL A 46 13.71 -21.78 -3.09
N LEU A 47 14.33 -22.77 -2.42
CA LEU A 47 14.55 -24.10 -2.97
C LEU A 47 13.24 -24.83 -3.32
N VAL A 48 12.22 -24.73 -2.45
CA VAL A 48 10.89 -25.29 -2.73
C VAL A 48 10.28 -24.63 -3.96
N SER A 49 10.35 -23.30 -4.07
CA SER A 49 9.85 -22.59 -5.25
C SER A 49 10.60 -22.97 -6.52
N LEU A 50 11.94 -23.09 -6.47
CA LEU A 50 12.73 -23.58 -7.61
C LEU A 50 12.30 -24.98 -8.03
N ALA A 51 12.05 -25.89 -7.08
CA ALA A 51 11.59 -27.24 -7.37
C ALA A 51 10.19 -27.26 -8.03
N PHE A 52 9.31 -26.33 -7.65
CA PHE A 52 7.98 -26.18 -8.25
C PHE A 52 8.01 -25.52 -9.64
N ASN A 53 9.05 -24.73 -9.92
CA ASN A 53 9.14 -23.89 -11.11
C ASN A 53 10.29 -24.33 -12.05
N ASP A 54 10.52 -25.64 -12.16
CA ASP A 54 11.48 -26.25 -13.09
C ASP A 54 12.91 -25.68 -12.97
N GLY A 55 13.34 -25.37 -11.75
CA GLY A 55 14.65 -24.80 -11.44
C GLY A 55 14.78 -23.32 -11.77
N ARG A 56 13.70 -22.62 -12.13
CA ARG A 56 13.69 -21.19 -12.46
C ARG A 56 13.15 -20.35 -11.31
N LEU A 57 13.75 -19.18 -11.13
CA LEU A 57 13.39 -18.26 -10.06
C LEU A 57 12.36 -17.23 -10.54
N PHE A 58 11.23 -17.16 -9.85
CA PHE A 58 10.19 -16.14 -10.06
C PHE A 58 9.82 -15.49 -8.73
N GLY A 59 9.52 -14.19 -8.77
CA GLY A 59 8.94 -13.50 -7.62
C GLY A 59 7.52 -14.02 -7.35
N PRO A 60 7.09 -14.13 -6.08
CA PRO A 60 5.74 -14.58 -5.73
C PRO A 60 4.66 -13.49 -5.90
N LEU A 61 5.03 -12.29 -6.33
CA LEU A 61 4.14 -11.14 -6.49
C LEU A 61 4.59 -10.28 -7.67
N ASP A 62 3.65 -9.62 -8.34
CA ASP A 62 3.96 -8.64 -9.38
C ASP A 62 4.67 -7.39 -8.80
N ASP A 63 4.28 -6.92 -7.60
CA ASP A 63 4.90 -5.75 -6.94
C ASP A 63 6.42 -5.88 -6.76
N VAL A 64 6.96 -7.11 -6.72
CA VAL A 64 8.41 -7.36 -6.63
C VAL A 64 9.11 -6.77 -7.84
N TYR A 65 8.53 -6.94 -9.02
CA TYR A 65 9.11 -6.46 -10.26
C TYR A 65 8.99 -4.93 -10.40
N ILE A 66 8.03 -4.29 -9.74
CA ILE A 66 7.99 -2.82 -9.60
C ILE A 66 9.26 -2.33 -8.87
N HIS A 67 9.65 -3.00 -7.77
CA HIS A 67 10.90 -2.67 -7.08
C HIS A 67 12.14 -2.90 -7.95
N LEU A 68 12.17 -4.00 -8.71
CA LEU A 68 13.27 -4.28 -9.64
C LEU A 68 13.33 -3.27 -10.78
N GLN A 69 12.19 -2.81 -11.28
CA GLN A 69 12.11 -1.77 -12.31
C GLN A 69 12.71 -0.46 -11.81
N TYR A 70 12.23 0.08 -10.69
CA TYR A 70 12.82 1.28 -10.09
C TYR A 70 14.29 1.10 -9.74
N GLY A 71 14.68 -0.08 -9.23
CA GLY A 71 16.08 -0.41 -8.96
C GLY A 71 16.94 -0.35 -10.22
N SER A 72 16.50 -0.97 -11.31
CA SER A 72 17.21 -0.96 -12.59
C SER A 72 17.35 0.45 -13.17
N GLN A 73 16.27 1.24 -13.11
CA GLN A 73 16.26 2.64 -13.57
C GLN A 73 17.21 3.50 -12.74
N LEU A 74 17.19 3.37 -11.41
CA LEU A 74 18.15 4.06 -10.52
C LEU A 74 19.60 3.68 -10.83
N GLY A 75 19.88 2.38 -11.00
CA GLY A 75 21.22 1.89 -11.31
C GLY A 75 21.71 2.33 -12.70
N ALA A 76 20.81 2.52 -13.66
CA ALA A 76 21.08 3.06 -14.99
C ALA A 76 21.20 4.60 -15.03
N GLY A 77 20.92 5.30 -13.92
CA GLY A 77 20.99 6.76 -13.82
C GLY A 77 19.65 7.49 -14.08
N HIS A 78 18.55 6.76 -14.25
CA HIS A 78 17.19 7.29 -14.39
C HIS A 78 16.48 7.31 -13.03
N PHE A 79 16.84 8.29 -12.20
CA PHE A 79 16.33 8.38 -10.83
C PHE A 79 14.81 8.54 -10.76
N PHE A 80 14.14 7.58 -10.11
CA PHE A 80 12.69 7.57 -9.84
C PHE A 80 11.80 7.73 -11.08
N ARG A 81 12.30 7.35 -12.26
CA ARG A 81 11.49 7.27 -13.49
C ARG A 81 11.06 5.82 -13.68
N PHE A 82 9.77 5.61 -13.95
CA PHE A 82 9.26 4.25 -14.18
C PHE A 82 9.65 3.73 -15.56
N ASN A 83 9.35 4.48 -16.63
CA ASN A 83 9.93 4.27 -17.95
C ASN A 83 11.08 5.24 -18.23
N THR A 84 11.98 4.86 -19.13
CA THR A 84 13.04 5.76 -19.59
C THR A 84 12.44 6.86 -20.45
N GLY A 85 12.72 8.12 -20.11
CA GLY A 85 12.17 9.28 -20.80
C GLY A 85 10.92 9.88 -20.14
N ASP A 86 10.30 9.17 -19.21
CA ASP A 86 9.18 9.70 -18.40
C ASP A 86 9.68 10.70 -17.35
N ASP A 87 8.72 11.44 -16.81
CA ASP A 87 8.91 12.25 -15.61
C ASP A 87 9.12 11.37 -14.37
N ILE A 88 9.53 12.00 -13.27
CA ILE A 88 9.66 11.31 -11.99
C ILE A 88 8.27 10.87 -11.52
N SER A 89 8.18 9.63 -11.05
CA SER A 89 6.96 9.07 -10.47
C SER A 89 7.14 8.79 -8.98
N ALA A 90 6.03 8.86 -8.24
CA ALA A 90 5.99 8.56 -6.81
C ALA A 90 5.60 7.10 -6.52
N GLY A 91 5.84 6.19 -7.46
CA GLY A 91 5.55 4.76 -7.30
C GLY A 91 6.55 3.99 -6.47
N ALA A 92 7.77 4.52 -6.28
CA ALA A 92 8.78 3.94 -5.39
C ALA A 92 8.43 4.19 -3.91
N SER A 93 7.47 3.42 -3.39
CA SER A 93 7.00 3.54 -2.00
C SER A 93 8.05 3.21 -0.94
N SER A 94 9.08 2.42 -1.29
CA SER A 94 10.24 2.10 -0.45
C SER A 94 11.53 2.71 -0.99
N MET A 95 11.78 3.97 -0.62
CA MET A 95 12.88 4.76 -1.20
C MET A 95 14.26 4.18 -0.88
N LEU A 96 14.51 3.78 0.38
CA LEU A 96 15.79 3.15 0.74
C LEU A 96 16.00 1.83 -0.01
N TYR A 97 14.95 1.02 -0.19
CA TYR A 97 15.07 -0.26 -0.88
C TYR A 97 15.34 -0.08 -2.38
N ALA A 98 14.73 0.93 -3.02
CA ALA A 98 15.02 1.29 -4.39
C ALA A 98 16.52 1.64 -4.60
N PHE A 99 17.12 2.38 -3.67
CA PHE A 99 18.57 2.66 -3.70
C PHE A 99 19.44 1.41 -3.48
N VAL A 100 19.02 0.49 -2.61
CA VAL A 100 19.74 -0.78 -2.40
C VAL A 100 19.75 -1.61 -3.69
N LEU A 101 18.60 -1.72 -4.36
CA LEU A 101 18.49 -2.43 -5.63
C LEU A 101 19.22 -1.70 -6.77
N GLY A 102 19.17 -0.37 -6.81
CA GLY A 102 19.91 0.42 -7.79
C GLY A 102 21.42 0.30 -7.63
N ALA A 103 21.93 0.26 -6.40
CA ALA A 103 23.33 -0.03 -6.13
C ALA A 103 23.72 -1.44 -6.61
N ALA A 104 22.86 -2.45 -6.39
CA ALA A 104 23.09 -3.80 -6.89
C ALA A 104 23.10 -3.86 -8.42
N TYR A 105 22.17 -3.16 -9.08
CA TYR A 105 22.15 -3.06 -10.53
C TYR A 105 23.42 -2.38 -11.08
N ALA A 106 23.85 -1.27 -10.47
CA ALA A 106 25.05 -0.53 -10.89
C ALA A 106 26.36 -1.34 -10.78
N ILE A 107 26.43 -2.32 -9.86
CA ILE A 107 27.59 -3.21 -9.73
C ILE A 107 27.48 -4.49 -10.57
N GLY A 108 26.42 -4.67 -11.36
CA GLY A 108 26.29 -5.73 -12.36
C GLY A 108 25.20 -6.79 -12.13
N PHE A 109 24.33 -6.63 -11.12
CA PHE A 109 23.18 -7.53 -10.95
C PHE A 109 22.05 -7.13 -11.91
N HIS A 110 21.97 -7.77 -13.07
CA HIS A 110 20.94 -7.49 -14.09
C HIS A 110 19.92 -8.63 -14.23
N HIS A 111 18.71 -8.31 -14.72
CA HIS A 111 17.65 -9.27 -15.01
C HIS A 111 17.34 -10.21 -13.82
N THR A 112 17.34 -11.53 -14.02
CA THR A 112 17.07 -12.52 -12.97
C THR A 112 18.08 -12.47 -11.82
N LEU A 113 19.31 -12.00 -12.06
CA LEU A 113 20.30 -11.85 -10.98
C LEU A 113 19.91 -10.74 -10.00
N LEU A 114 19.24 -9.68 -10.46
CA LEU A 114 18.71 -8.64 -9.55
C LEU A 114 17.59 -9.19 -8.68
N LEU A 115 16.70 -10.03 -9.23
CA LEU A 115 15.68 -10.74 -8.45
C LEU A 115 16.33 -11.67 -7.40
N ALA A 116 17.34 -12.45 -7.81
CA ALA A 116 18.08 -13.30 -6.90
C ALA A 116 18.78 -12.50 -5.78
N PHE A 117 19.35 -11.33 -6.11
CA PHE A 117 19.91 -10.41 -5.12
C PHE A 117 18.82 -9.89 -4.17
N ALA A 118 17.69 -9.42 -4.69
CA ALA A 118 16.57 -8.90 -3.88
C ALA A 118 16.08 -9.93 -2.85
N ILE A 119 15.88 -11.17 -3.29
CA ILE A 119 15.47 -12.29 -2.44
C ILE A 119 16.57 -12.64 -1.43
N GLY A 120 17.81 -12.86 -1.90
CA GLY A 120 18.93 -13.24 -1.03
C GLY A 120 19.25 -12.18 0.03
N PHE A 121 19.18 -10.90 -0.35
CA PHE A 121 19.36 -9.76 0.56
C PHE A 121 18.30 -9.75 1.66
N ASN A 122 17.02 -9.89 1.31
CA ASN A 122 15.95 -9.88 2.30
C ASN A 122 15.96 -11.13 3.21
N VAL A 123 16.35 -12.30 2.69
CA VAL A 123 16.61 -13.49 3.51
C VAL A 123 17.78 -13.27 4.49
N CYS A 124 18.84 -12.59 4.06
CA CYS A 124 19.93 -12.18 4.97
C CYS A 124 19.43 -11.20 6.04
N CYS A 125 18.62 -10.21 5.67
CA CYS A 125 18.01 -9.28 6.62
C CYS A 125 17.09 -10.01 7.62
N PHE A 126 16.34 -11.02 7.18
CA PHE A 126 15.53 -11.88 8.06
C PHE A 126 16.38 -12.66 9.06
N ALA A 127 17.53 -13.20 8.64
CA ALA A 127 18.50 -13.81 9.55
C ALA A 127 19.00 -12.83 10.62
N VAL A 128 19.32 -11.59 10.22
CA VAL A 128 19.70 -10.52 11.15
C VAL A 128 18.53 -10.13 12.07
N ALA A 129 17.29 -10.11 11.55
CA ALA A 129 16.10 -9.81 12.34
C ALA A 129 15.83 -10.88 13.41
N SER A 130 15.99 -12.16 13.09
CA SER A 130 15.90 -13.26 14.07
C SER A 130 16.97 -13.14 15.16
N ALA A 131 18.23 -12.92 14.77
CA ALA A 131 19.33 -12.71 15.70
C ALA A 131 19.09 -11.48 16.60
N SER A 132 18.63 -10.37 16.02
CA SER A 132 18.32 -9.14 16.73
C SER A 132 17.16 -9.32 17.69
N THR A 133 16.14 -10.09 17.31
CA THR A 133 15.00 -10.45 18.18
C THR A 133 15.47 -11.29 19.37
N CYS A 134 16.36 -12.26 19.15
CA CYS A 134 16.96 -13.04 20.24
C CYS A 134 17.70 -12.13 21.23
N LEU A 135 18.49 -11.17 20.73
CA LEU A 135 19.23 -10.23 21.55
C LEU A 135 18.30 -9.23 22.28
N LEU A 136 17.22 -8.80 21.62
CA LEU A 136 16.22 -7.89 22.16
C LEU A 136 15.49 -8.56 23.33
N ALA A 137 14.89 -9.72 23.11
CA ALA A 137 14.19 -10.47 24.16
C ALA A 137 15.14 -10.91 25.29
N THR A 138 16.42 -11.23 25.00
CA THR A 138 17.42 -11.49 26.05
C THR A 138 17.61 -10.30 26.98
N ARG A 139 17.59 -9.07 26.44
CA ARG A 139 17.76 -7.83 27.23
C ARG A 139 16.50 -7.38 27.95
N LEU A 140 15.34 -7.59 27.35
CA LEU A 140 14.05 -7.25 27.96
C LEU A 140 13.66 -8.22 29.07
N LEU A 141 14.02 -9.50 28.90
CA LEU A 141 13.63 -10.60 29.78
C LEU A 141 14.89 -11.31 30.29
N HIS A 142 15.23 -12.45 29.69
CA HIS A 142 16.39 -13.27 30.03
C HIS A 142 16.83 -14.13 28.85
N ARG A 143 18.03 -14.74 28.93
CA ARG A 143 18.65 -15.51 27.84
C ARG A 143 17.72 -16.57 27.22
N THR A 144 17.02 -17.35 28.05
CA THR A 144 16.11 -18.40 27.55
C THR A 144 14.96 -17.84 26.73
N ALA A 145 14.33 -16.75 27.17
CA ALA A 145 13.27 -16.07 26.42
C ALA A 145 13.82 -15.51 25.11
N GLY A 146 15.04 -14.97 25.12
CA GLY A 146 15.75 -14.56 23.91
C GLY A 146 15.87 -15.69 22.87
N ILE A 147 16.37 -16.86 23.28
CA ILE A 147 16.53 -18.01 22.39
C ILE A 147 15.19 -18.40 21.77
N TRP A 148 14.14 -18.52 22.59
CA TRP A 148 12.80 -18.85 22.09
C TRP A 148 12.24 -17.79 21.13
N ALA A 149 12.40 -16.51 21.41
CA ALA A 149 11.94 -15.45 20.52
C ALA A 149 12.65 -15.50 19.16
N GLY A 150 13.98 -15.71 19.16
CA GLY A 150 14.73 -15.89 17.92
C GLY A 150 14.34 -17.15 17.14
N LEU A 151 14.12 -18.28 17.84
CA LEU A 151 13.67 -19.54 17.23
C LEU A 151 12.27 -19.40 16.61
N LEU A 152 11.33 -18.79 17.32
CA LEU A 152 9.97 -18.56 16.83
C LEU A 152 9.95 -17.64 15.60
N VAL A 153 10.79 -16.60 15.57
CA VAL A 153 10.97 -15.77 14.37
C VAL A 153 11.60 -16.60 13.24
N ALA A 154 12.66 -17.36 13.51
CA ALA A 154 13.37 -18.14 12.50
C ALA A 154 12.51 -19.23 11.84
N LEU A 155 11.54 -19.79 12.59
CA LEU A 155 10.64 -20.86 12.15
C LEU A 155 9.22 -20.35 11.87
N SER A 156 9.04 -19.05 11.64
CA SER A 156 7.77 -18.45 11.26
C SER A 156 7.58 -18.49 9.74
N GLY A 157 6.58 -19.26 9.29
CA GLY A 157 6.20 -19.34 7.88
C GLY A 157 5.85 -18.00 7.22
N PRO A 158 4.99 -17.15 7.83
CA PRO A 158 4.70 -15.83 7.30
C PRO A 158 5.96 -14.96 7.11
N LEU A 159 6.89 -14.98 8.07
CA LEU A 159 8.11 -14.17 7.98
C LEU A 159 9.09 -14.70 6.94
N ALA A 160 9.22 -16.02 6.83
CA ALA A 160 10.03 -16.64 5.80
C ALA A 160 9.48 -16.34 4.39
N TRP A 161 8.15 -16.40 4.22
CA TRP A 161 7.47 -16.01 2.97
C TRP A 161 7.77 -14.56 2.60
N GLY A 162 7.57 -13.63 3.55
CA GLY A 162 7.85 -12.20 3.35
C GLY A 162 9.29 -11.92 3.00
N ALA A 163 10.22 -12.51 3.75
CA ALA A 163 11.65 -12.34 3.53
C ALA A 163 12.11 -12.89 2.18
N ALA A 164 11.53 -14.01 1.74
CA ALA A 164 11.86 -14.61 0.45
C ALA A 164 11.14 -13.94 -0.73
N SER A 165 10.15 -13.08 -0.50
CA SER A 165 9.35 -12.47 -1.58
C SER A 165 10.15 -11.61 -2.57
N GLY A 166 11.28 -11.04 -2.16
CA GLY A 166 12.01 -10.05 -2.96
C GLY A 166 11.49 -8.61 -2.80
N MET A 167 10.45 -8.41 -2.00
CA MET A 167 10.06 -7.10 -1.47
C MET A 167 10.95 -6.68 -0.29
N GLU A 168 10.82 -5.44 0.17
CA GLU A 168 11.56 -4.83 1.30
C GLU A 168 11.24 -5.41 2.68
N VAL A 169 10.39 -6.44 2.77
CA VAL A 169 9.86 -6.99 4.04
C VAL A 169 10.98 -7.46 4.97
N GLY A 170 12.01 -8.12 4.44
CA GLY A 170 13.18 -8.55 5.21
C GLY A 170 13.98 -7.37 5.79
N LEU A 171 14.26 -6.37 4.96
CA LEU A 171 14.91 -5.12 5.36
C LEU A 171 14.10 -4.40 6.44
N ALA A 172 12.79 -4.29 6.28
CA ALA A 172 11.90 -3.67 7.25
C ALA A 172 11.92 -4.43 8.59
N MET A 173 11.84 -5.78 8.58
CA MET A 173 11.96 -6.61 9.80
C MET A 173 13.28 -6.35 10.55
N MET A 174 14.39 -6.29 9.81
CA MET A 174 15.71 -6.02 10.37
C MET A 174 15.76 -4.64 11.04
N LEU A 175 15.22 -3.61 10.39
CA LEU A 175 15.22 -2.25 10.91
C LEU A 175 14.25 -2.08 12.09
N VAL A 176 13.07 -2.70 12.07
CA VAL A 176 12.12 -2.72 13.19
C VAL A 176 12.77 -3.34 14.44
N THR A 177 13.32 -4.54 14.30
CA THR A 177 13.98 -5.24 15.43
C THR A 177 15.26 -4.54 15.87
N GLY A 178 16.04 -4.02 14.92
CA GLY A 178 17.23 -3.21 15.15
C GLY A 178 16.92 -1.92 15.92
N LEU A 179 15.84 -1.23 15.59
CA LEU A 179 15.43 0.02 16.23
C LEU A 179 15.18 -0.21 17.73
N LEU A 180 14.34 -1.20 18.09
CA LEU A 180 14.11 -1.52 19.50
C LEU A 180 15.37 -2.05 20.20
N LEU A 181 16.19 -2.83 19.50
CA LEU A 181 17.45 -3.32 20.05
C LEU A 181 18.38 -2.16 20.41
N THR A 182 18.56 -1.20 19.48
CA THR A 182 19.37 0.01 19.73
C THR A 182 18.79 0.84 20.87
N PHE A 183 17.47 1.06 20.89
CA PHE A 183 16.81 1.78 21.98
C PHE A 183 17.11 1.14 23.33
N VAL A 184 16.88 -0.17 23.46
CA VAL A 184 17.07 -0.90 24.73
C VAL A 184 18.53 -0.90 25.16
N THR A 185 19.47 -0.88 24.22
CA THR A 185 20.91 -0.80 24.53
C THR A 185 21.36 0.59 24.95
N GLU A 186 20.77 1.65 24.42
CA GLU A 186 21.23 3.02 24.61
C GLU A 186 20.48 3.78 25.71
N GLN A 187 19.26 3.33 26.08
CA GLN A 187 18.38 4.02 27.04
C GLN A 187 19.03 4.22 28.43
N ASP A 188 19.86 3.29 28.88
CA ASP A 188 20.41 3.34 30.24
C ASP A 188 21.37 4.49 30.44
N ALA A 189 22.21 4.71 29.43
CA ALA A 189 23.16 5.80 29.40
C ALA A 189 22.62 7.05 28.68
N ALA A 190 21.31 7.04 28.33
CA ALA A 190 20.63 8.09 27.59
C ALA A 190 21.41 8.57 26.35
N ARG A 191 22.06 7.63 25.63
CA ARG A 191 23.03 7.94 24.56
C ARG A 191 22.38 8.25 23.23
N PHE A 192 21.44 7.40 22.81
CA PHE A 192 20.65 7.46 21.58
C PHE A 192 21.45 7.93 20.35
N ARG A 193 22.61 7.32 20.11
CA ARG A 193 23.45 7.64 18.95
C ARG A 193 22.92 6.94 17.71
N TRP A 194 22.59 5.66 17.84
CA TRP A 194 22.19 4.81 16.71
C TRP A 194 20.67 4.69 16.57
N THR A 195 19.94 4.78 17.68
CA THR A 195 18.46 4.70 17.65
C THR A 195 17.82 5.65 16.62
N PRO A 196 18.22 6.95 16.52
CA PRO A 196 17.64 7.84 15.52
C PRO A 196 18.05 7.50 14.07
N VAL A 197 19.26 6.96 13.87
CA VAL A 197 19.75 6.55 12.54
C VAL A 197 18.93 5.37 12.02
N VAL A 198 18.74 4.34 12.85
CA VAL A 198 17.93 3.18 12.48
C VAL A 198 16.47 3.58 12.26
N GLY A 199 15.94 4.49 13.08
CA GLY A 199 14.60 5.04 12.91
C GLY A 199 14.42 5.81 11.59
N ALA A 200 15.42 6.58 11.18
CA ALA A 200 15.40 7.30 9.92
C ALA A 200 15.50 6.36 8.71
N LEU A 201 16.34 5.33 8.78
CA LEU A 201 16.39 4.30 7.74
C LEU A 201 15.06 3.56 7.65
N LEU A 202 14.43 3.22 8.77
CA LEU A 202 13.11 2.58 8.79
C LEU A 202 12.02 3.47 8.18
N ALA A 203 12.06 4.78 8.47
CA ALA A 203 11.13 5.76 7.89
C ALA A 203 11.21 5.83 6.36
N LEU A 204 12.42 5.68 5.79
CA LEU A 204 12.66 5.69 4.34
C LEU A 204 12.32 4.37 3.64
N VAL A 205 12.06 3.30 4.42
CA VAL A 205 11.64 2.01 3.86
C VAL A 205 10.13 1.96 3.74
N ARG A 206 9.38 2.44 4.74
CA ARG A 206 7.91 2.33 4.78
C ARG A 206 7.22 3.42 5.63
N PRO A 207 6.02 3.91 5.24
CA PRO A 207 5.24 4.86 6.04
C PRO A 207 4.90 4.37 7.45
N GLU A 208 4.55 3.09 7.61
CA GLU A 208 4.24 2.51 8.92
C GLU A 208 5.48 2.38 9.80
N GLY A 209 6.65 2.23 9.15
CA GLY A 209 7.95 2.30 9.79
C GLY A 209 8.25 3.70 10.35
N LEU A 210 7.89 4.76 9.61
CA LEU A 210 7.97 6.15 10.08
C LEU A 210 7.06 6.36 11.31
N ILE A 211 5.83 5.86 11.30
CA ILE A 211 4.90 5.95 12.44
C ILE A 211 5.54 5.32 13.70
N LEU A 212 6.07 4.11 13.59
CA LEU A 212 6.75 3.44 14.70
C LEU A 212 8.00 4.22 15.17
N ALA A 213 8.81 4.72 14.24
CA ALA A 213 10.01 5.48 14.55
C ALA A 213 9.71 6.81 15.27
N CYS A 214 8.66 7.52 14.86
CA CYS A 214 8.18 8.73 15.51
C CYS A 214 7.66 8.45 16.93
N ALA A 215 6.86 7.39 17.11
CA ALA A 215 6.39 7.00 18.45
C ALA A 215 7.56 6.69 19.39
N LEU A 216 8.59 5.97 18.91
CA LEU A 216 9.80 5.69 19.68
C LEU A 216 10.67 6.91 19.92
N THR A 217 10.67 7.88 19.00
CA THR A 217 11.32 9.18 19.20
C THR A 217 10.73 9.90 20.41
N CYS A 218 9.40 9.85 20.61
CA CYS A 218 8.77 10.38 21.82
C CYS A 218 9.29 9.70 23.10
N ALA A 219 9.49 8.37 23.10
CA ALA A 219 10.10 7.67 24.23
C ALA A 219 11.58 8.02 24.43
N VAL A 220 12.33 8.29 23.35
CA VAL A 220 13.72 8.78 23.41
C VAL A 220 13.75 10.14 24.10
N LEU A 221 12.92 11.09 23.65
CA LEU A 221 12.83 12.44 24.22
C LEU A 221 12.42 12.42 25.69
N TRP A 222 11.44 11.58 26.04
CA TRP A 222 11.05 11.36 27.44
C TRP A 222 12.21 10.81 28.29
N THR A 223 12.97 9.86 27.76
CA THR A 223 14.13 9.28 28.46
C THR A 223 15.26 10.31 28.63
N LEU A 224 15.53 11.12 27.61
CA LEU A 224 16.49 12.22 27.68
C LEU A 224 16.08 13.27 28.71
N TRP A 225 14.80 13.63 28.76
CA TRP A 225 14.26 14.58 29.74
C TRP A 225 14.39 14.08 31.17
N THR A 226 13.89 12.88 31.44
CA THR A 226 13.89 12.28 32.79
C THR A 226 15.31 11.97 33.29
N ARG A 227 16.26 11.77 32.38
CA ARG A 227 17.67 11.48 32.70
C ARG A 227 18.63 12.62 32.34
N ARG A 228 18.14 13.85 32.27
CA ARG A 228 18.95 15.05 31.94
C ARG A 228 20.16 15.27 32.86
N GLY A 229 20.16 14.68 34.07
CA GLY A 229 21.32 14.71 34.98
C GLY A 229 22.52 13.89 34.49
N LEU A 230 22.35 12.92 33.59
CA LEU A 230 23.42 12.06 33.07
C LEU A 230 24.28 12.74 32.00
N ALA A 231 23.75 13.77 31.34
CA ALA A 231 24.44 14.52 30.31
C ALA A 231 24.07 15.99 30.46
N GLY A 232 25.05 16.87 30.69
CA GLY A 232 24.81 18.31 30.85
C GLY A 232 23.91 18.90 29.76
N PRO A 233 23.24 20.04 30.03
CA PRO A 233 22.09 20.53 29.27
C PRO A 233 22.34 20.62 27.75
N ALA A 234 23.49 21.16 27.34
CA ALA A 234 23.86 21.25 25.92
C ALA A 234 23.93 19.90 25.19
N ARG A 235 24.46 18.86 25.85
CA ARG A 235 24.53 17.50 25.25
C ARG A 235 23.15 16.87 25.14
N THR A 236 22.27 17.11 26.12
CA THR A 236 20.89 16.61 26.10
C THR A 236 20.10 17.25 24.97
N VAL A 237 20.20 18.58 24.78
CA VAL A 237 19.58 19.28 23.64
C VAL A 237 20.09 18.74 22.31
N ARG A 238 21.41 18.60 22.13
CA ARG A 238 21.98 18.05 20.90
C ARG A 238 21.47 16.64 20.59
N ARG A 239 21.34 15.78 21.61
CA ARG A 239 20.78 14.43 21.45
C ARG A 239 19.28 14.47 21.13
N ALA A 240 18.54 15.41 21.71
CA ALA A 240 17.12 15.58 21.41
C ALA A 240 16.91 16.00 19.94
N VAL A 241 17.67 16.99 19.46
CA VAL A 241 17.64 17.41 18.04
C VAL A 241 18.05 16.25 17.12
N TRP A 242 19.11 15.52 17.45
CA TRP A 242 19.51 14.31 16.71
C TRP A 242 18.43 13.24 16.68
N SER A 243 17.61 13.15 17.72
CA SER A 243 16.52 12.17 17.80
C SER A 243 15.36 12.48 16.86
N LEU A 244 15.26 13.69 16.33
CA LEU A 244 14.24 14.08 15.35
C LEU A 244 14.55 13.58 13.93
N LEU A 245 15.69 12.92 13.72
CA LEU A 245 16.12 12.44 12.40
C LEU A 245 15.06 11.61 11.64
N PRO A 246 14.27 10.70 12.28
CA PRO A 246 13.22 9.98 11.57
C PRO A 246 12.12 10.90 11.03
N ALA A 247 11.71 11.89 11.81
CA ALA A 247 10.71 12.87 11.38
C ALA A 247 11.25 13.75 10.23
N VAL A 248 12.52 14.16 10.31
CA VAL A 248 13.19 14.89 9.22
C VAL A 248 13.25 14.05 7.95
N ALA A 249 13.57 12.76 8.04
CA ALA A 249 13.58 11.85 6.89
C ALA A 249 12.18 11.70 6.26
N GLY A 250 11.14 11.55 7.08
CA GLY A 250 9.75 11.50 6.61
C GLY A 250 9.32 12.79 5.91
N VAL A 251 9.58 13.95 6.51
CA VAL A 251 9.29 15.25 5.90
C VAL A 251 10.05 15.42 4.60
N ALA A 252 11.35 15.09 4.57
CA ALA A 252 12.16 15.19 3.35
C ALA A 252 11.61 14.32 2.21
N GLN A 253 11.15 13.10 2.51
CA GLN A 253 10.54 12.22 1.51
C GLN A 253 9.21 12.77 0.98
N LEU A 254 8.34 13.28 1.86
CA LEU A 254 7.07 13.89 1.45
C LEU A 254 7.29 15.18 0.64
N THR A 255 8.25 16.01 1.04
CA THR A 255 8.65 17.20 0.27
C THR A 255 9.22 16.81 -1.09
N PHE A 256 10.01 15.75 -1.17
CA PHE A 256 10.49 15.21 -2.44
C PHE A 256 9.33 14.83 -3.37
N TYR A 257 8.32 14.09 -2.87
CA TYR A 257 7.13 13.78 -3.67
C TYR A 257 6.40 15.04 -4.14
N LYS A 258 6.17 16.02 -3.25
CA LYS A 258 5.49 17.26 -3.64
C LYS A 258 6.22 18.02 -4.74
N LEU A 259 7.55 18.08 -4.67
CA LEU A 259 8.38 18.73 -5.67
C LEU A 259 8.47 17.94 -6.98
N ALA A 260 8.47 16.61 -6.91
CA ALA A 260 8.67 15.74 -8.06
C ALA A 260 7.40 15.43 -8.83
N THR A 261 6.25 15.28 -8.15
CA THR A 261 4.98 14.84 -8.75
C THR A 261 3.82 15.78 -8.49
N GLY A 262 4.02 16.87 -7.74
CA GLY A 262 2.97 17.82 -7.39
C GLY A 262 2.07 17.37 -6.24
N THR A 263 2.26 16.16 -5.67
CA THR A 263 1.45 15.63 -4.56
C THR A 263 2.31 15.14 -3.40
N PHE A 264 1.77 15.13 -2.17
CA PHE A 264 2.45 14.53 -1.01
C PHE A 264 2.25 13.01 -0.91
N SER A 265 1.39 12.43 -1.77
CA SER A 265 0.95 11.05 -1.66
C SER A 265 1.70 10.17 -2.65
N ALA A 266 2.27 9.06 -2.18
CA ALA A 266 2.83 8.05 -3.06
C ALA A 266 1.72 7.41 -3.92
N ASN A 267 2.05 7.04 -5.15
CA ASN A 267 1.08 6.49 -6.10
C ASN A 267 0.38 5.24 -5.55
N GLY A 268 1.10 4.38 -4.85
CA GLY A 268 0.51 3.20 -4.20
C GLY A 268 -0.51 3.50 -3.12
N ILE A 269 -0.45 4.68 -2.47
CA ILE A 269 -1.48 5.12 -1.50
C ILE A 269 -2.70 5.63 -2.25
N GLN A 270 -2.51 6.43 -3.30
CA GLN A 270 -3.61 6.94 -4.13
C GLN A 270 -4.42 5.79 -4.77
N SER A 271 -3.73 4.76 -5.25
CA SER A 271 -4.34 3.59 -5.90
C SER A 271 -5.03 2.62 -4.92
N LYS A 272 -4.60 2.55 -3.66
CA LYS A 272 -5.03 1.47 -2.73
C LYS A 272 -5.75 1.95 -1.47
N SER A 273 -5.83 3.26 -1.21
CA SER A 273 -6.41 3.78 0.02
C SER A 273 -7.92 3.98 -0.07
N LEU A 274 -8.62 3.60 1.00
CA LEU A 274 -10.04 3.88 1.23
C LEU A 274 -10.41 5.37 1.25
N LEU A 275 -9.41 6.26 1.21
CA LEU A 275 -9.59 7.71 1.11
C LEU A 275 -9.75 8.19 -0.34
N HIS A 276 -9.37 7.36 -1.31
CA HIS A 276 -9.24 7.75 -2.72
C HIS A 276 -9.81 6.71 -3.68
N ASP A 277 -10.27 5.56 -3.20
CA ASP A 277 -10.69 4.42 -4.02
C ASP A 277 -12.09 4.55 -4.61
N GLN A 278 -12.75 5.70 -4.41
CA GLN A 278 -14.07 6.02 -4.93
C GLN A 278 -14.13 7.51 -5.31
N PRO A 279 -15.03 7.92 -6.24
CA PRO A 279 -15.19 9.31 -6.64
C PRO A 279 -15.52 10.25 -5.47
N GLU A 280 -16.49 9.86 -4.64
CA GLU A 280 -16.93 10.63 -3.49
C GLU A 280 -16.52 9.99 -2.17
N PHE A 281 -15.98 10.81 -1.26
CA PHE A 281 -15.54 10.32 0.04
C PHE A 281 -16.68 10.37 1.07
N TYR A 282 -17.15 9.18 1.49
CA TYR A 282 -18.12 9.06 2.58
C TYR A 282 -17.46 8.55 3.87
N VAL A 283 -17.45 9.39 4.91
CA VAL A 283 -16.88 9.07 6.24
C VAL A 283 -17.50 7.80 6.83
N SER A 284 -18.80 7.58 6.64
CA SER A 284 -19.52 6.40 7.16
C SER A 284 -19.00 5.10 6.54
N GLN A 285 -18.84 5.06 5.22
CA GLN A 285 -18.31 3.90 4.50
C GLN A 285 -16.83 3.67 4.83
N PHE A 286 -16.05 4.74 4.93
CA PHE A 286 -14.65 4.66 5.37
C PHE A 286 -14.52 4.00 6.76
N VAL A 287 -15.31 4.46 7.74
CA VAL A 287 -15.30 3.89 9.10
C VAL A 287 -15.77 2.43 9.11
N ASP A 288 -16.80 2.08 8.33
CA ASP A 288 -17.29 0.71 8.25
C ASP A 288 -16.25 -0.25 7.64
N ARG A 289 -15.65 0.12 6.49
CA ARG A 289 -14.62 -0.68 5.80
C ARG A 289 -13.34 -0.80 6.63
N ALA A 290 -12.85 0.30 7.20
CA ALA A 290 -11.69 0.24 8.10
C ALA A 290 -11.99 -0.61 9.36
N GLY A 291 -13.20 -0.49 9.92
CA GLY A 291 -13.68 -1.30 11.03
C GLY A 291 -13.78 -2.80 10.67
N ALA A 292 -14.22 -3.13 9.47
CA ALA A 292 -14.24 -4.50 8.96
C ALA A 292 -12.82 -5.08 8.83
N THR A 293 -11.87 -4.32 8.30
CA THR A 293 -10.46 -4.71 8.24
C THR A 293 -9.89 -4.97 9.63
N LEU A 294 -10.17 -4.10 10.61
CA LEU A 294 -9.73 -4.28 12.00
C LEU A 294 -10.34 -5.53 12.65
N ARG A 295 -11.65 -5.79 12.44
CA ARG A 295 -12.31 -7.01 12.94
C ARG A 295 -11.66 -8.28 12.38
N THR A 296 -11.37 -8.29 11.07
CA THR A 296 -10.71 -9.42 10.42
C THR A 296 -9.29 -9.63 10.94
N LEU A 297 -8.51 -8.55 11.11
CA LEU A 297 -7.18 -8.62 11.74
C LEU A 297 -7.25 -9.20 13.15
N PHE A 298 -8.24 -8.81 13.94
CA PHE A 298 -8.44 -9.35 15.29
C PHE A 298 -8.62 -10.87 15.25
N GLY A 299 -9.44 -11.40 14.34
CA GLY A 299 -9.62 -12.83 14.13
C GLY A 299 -8.35 -13.55 13.66
N ILE A 300 -7.57 -12.91 12.77
CA ILE A 300 -6.30 -13.43 12.26
C ILE A 300 -5.27 -13.58 13.40
N PHE A 301 -5.05 -12.53 14.19
CA PHE A 301 -4.07 -12.53 15.28
C PHE A 301 -4.52 -13.32 16.52
N LEU A 302 -5.82 -13.62 16.64
CA LEU A 302 -6.32 -14.61 17.59
C LEU A 302 -6.05 -16.06 17.13
N GLY A 303 -5.67 -16.28 15.87
CA GLY A 303 -5.43 -17.61 15.32
C GLY A 303 -6.72 -18.38 15.00
N PHE A 304 -7.84 -17.69 14.80
CA PHE A 304 -9.14 -18.28 14.42
C PHE A 304 -9.47 -18.12 12.94
N SER A 305 -8.50 -17.66 12.14
CA SER A 305 -8.62 -17.55 10.68
C SER A 305 -7.98 -18.75 9.97
N GLY A 306 -8.40 -19.03 8.74
CA GLY A 306 -7.80 -20.06 7.88
C GLY A 306 -6.46 -19.66 7.22
N GLN A 307 -5.77 -18.62 7.72
CA GLN A 307 -4.48 -18.17 7.17
C GLN A 307 -3.25 -18.67 7.95
N GLU A 308 -3.43 -19.34 9.10
CA GLU A 308 -2.34 -19.84 9.97
C GLU A 308 -1.24 -18.80 10.26
N PHE A 309 -1.61 -17.52 10.37
CA PHE A 309 -0.69 -16.40 10.57
C PHE A 309 -0.13 -16.38 12.01
N THR A 310 -0.95 -16.76 13.00
CA THR A 310 -0.57 -16.92 14.40
C THR A 310 -1.22 -18.16 15.01
N PHE A 311 -0.67 -18.67 16.10
CA PHE A 311 -1.27 -19.78 16.87
C PHE A 311 -2.56 -19.36 17.60
N PRO A 312 -3.46 -20.31 17.93
CA PRO A 312 -4.70 -20.01 18.65
C PRO A 312 -4.46 -19.31 20.00
N GLY A 313 -5.13 -18.17 20.20
CA GLY A 313 -4.97 -17.32 21.39
C GLY A 313 -3.74 -16.41 21.35
N GLY A 314 -3.02 -16.33 20.23
CA GLY A 314 -1.78 -15.55 20.09
C GLY A 314 -1.89 -14.11 20.59
N LEU A 315 -2.94 -13.39 20.18
CA LEU A 315 -3.19 -12.02 20.61
C LEU A 315 -3.39 -11.90 22.12
N LEU A 316 -4.09 -12.83 22.78
CA LEU A 316 -4.29 -12.81 24.23
C LEU A 316 -2.98 -12.99 24.99
N VAL A 317 -2.13 -13.93 24.54
CA VAL A 317 -0.79 -14.15 25.12
C VAL A 317 0.10 -12.94 24.91
N CYS A 318 0.04 -12.32 23.72
CA CYS A 318 0.72 -11.07 23.41
C CYS A 318 0.31 -9.94 24.38
N LEU A 319 -1.00 -9.73 24.59
CA LEU A 319 -1.52 -8.73 25.54
C LEU A 319 -1.08 -9.03 26.98
N GLY A 320 -1.03 -10.29 27.39
CA GLY A 320 -0.46 -10.70 28.68
C GLY A 320 1.02 -10.34 28.82
N GLY A 321 1.79 -10.45 27.74
CA GLY A 321 3.20 -10.04 27.70
C GLY A 321 3.41 -8.53 27.74
N VAL A 322 2.55 -7.77 27.06
CA VAL A 322 2.49 -6.31 27.16
C VAL A 322 2.26 -5.92 28.62
N ALA A 323 1.23 -6.49 29.26
CA ALA A 323 0.92 -6.22 30.67
C ALA A 323 2.11 -6.56 31.58
N TYR A 324 2.76 -7.71 31.37
CA TYR A 324 3.94 -8.13 32.12
C TYR A 324 5.11 -7.14 32.00
N LEU A 325 5.43 -6.66 30.79
CA LEU A 325 6.52 -5.71 30.58
C LEU A 325 6.20 -4.31 31.15
N LEU A 326 4.92 -3.91 31.16
CA LEU A 326 4.48 -2.64 31.77
C LEU A 326 4.63 -2.62 33.30
N LEU A 327 4.72 -3.78 33.96
CA LEU A 327 5.06 -3.86 35.39
C LEU A 327 6.46 -3.30 35.67
N ASN A 328 7.38 -3.44 34.70
CA ASN A 328 8.70 -2.86 34.81
C ASN A 328 8.65 -1.37 34.45
N ARG A 329 8.63 -0.50 35.48
CA ARG A 329 8.58 0.97 35.31
C ARG A 329 9.65 1.52 34.37
N ARG A 330 10.82 0.88 34.30
CA ARG A 330 11.91 1.29 33.42
C ARG A 330 11.60 1.06 31.94
N LEU A 331 10.80 0.04 31.61
CA LEU A 331 10.44 -0.30 30.23
C LEU A 331 9.15 0.39 29.76
N ARG A 332 8.39 1.03 30.65
CA ARG A 332 7.10 1.65 30.30
C ARG A 332 7.16 2.61 29.11
N PRO A 333 8.10 3.58 29.02
CA PRO A 333 8.14 4.49 27.89
C PRO A 333 8.33 3.76 26.56
N LEU A 334 9.22 2.75 26.54
CA LEU A 334 9.47 1.90 25.39
C LEU A 334 8.22 1.11 24.99
N VAL A 335 7.59 0.41 25.94
CA VAL A 335 6.42 -0.42 25.66
C VAL A 335 5.26 0.43 25.17
N LEU A 336 4.95 1.53 25.86
CA LEU A 336 3.87 2.44 25.45
C LEU A 336 4.11 3.06 24.08
N ALA A 337 5.33 3.51 23.78
CA ALA A 337 5.66 4.01 22.45
C ALA A 337 5.60 2.92 21.38
N THR A 338 6.00 1.69 21.71
CA THR A 338 5.90 0.55 20.77
C THR A 338 4.43 0.23 20.50
N LEU A 339 3.56 0.24 21.51
CA LEU A 339 2.11 0.06 21.33
C LEU A 339 1.47 1.19 20.54
N ALA A 340 1.85 2.44 20.83
CA ALA A 340 1.36 3.60 20.08
C ALA A 340 1.80 3.54 18.61
N GLY A 341 3.06 3.17 18.36
CA GLY A 341 3.59 2.99 17.01
C GLY A 341 2.94 1.84 16.25
N LEU A 342 2.78 0.67 16.88
CA LEU A 342 2.11 -0.49 16.29
C LEU A 342 0.61 -0.23 16.08
N GLY A 343 -0.07 0.42 17.04
CA GLY A 343 -1.46 0.83 16.90
C GLY A 343 -1.64 1.83 15.76
N GLY A 344 -0.77 2.84 15.66
CA GLY A 344 -0.77 3.78 14.55
C GLY A 344 -0.50 3.12 13.19
N ALA A 345 0.44 2.16 13.13
CA ALA A 345 0.70 1.38 11.94
C ALA A 345 -0.51 0.53 11.53
N VAL A 346 -1.16 -0.16 12.47
CA VAL A 346 -2.37 -0.97 12.22
C VAL A 346 -3.53 -0.09 11.75
N LEU A 347 -3.74 1.07 12.39
CA LEU A 347 -4.77 2.02 11.98
C LEU A 347 -4.50 2.55 10.56
N SER A 348 -3.26 2.97 10.27
CA SER A 348 -2.87 3.40 8.93
C SER A 348 -3.02 2.31 7.88
N LEU A 349 -2.71 1.06 8.20
CA LEU A 349 -2.89 -0.06 7.27
C LEU A 349 -4.36 -0.42 7.08
N SER A 350 -5.20 -0.22 8.09
CA SER A 350 -6.64 -0.50 7.99
C SER A 350 -7.38 0.41 7.01
N THR A 351 -6.73 1.50 6.57
CA THR A 351 -7.25 2.41 5.54
C THR A 351 -6.83 2.03 4.12
N LEU A 352 -6.24 0.85 3.92
CA LEU A 352 -5.92 0.30 2.59
C LEU A 352 -6.92 -0.80 2.25
N ASP A 353 -7.46 -0.77 1.03
CA ASP A 353 -8.38 -1.81 0.54
C ASP A 353 -7.67 -3.16 0.39
N SER A 354 -6.41 -3.13 -0.02
CA SER A 354 -5.57 -4.33 -0.19
C SER A 354 -4.83 -4.78 1.07
N ALA A 355 -5.14 -4.22 2.25
CA ALA A 355 -4.37 -4.46 3.50
C ALA A 355 -4.21 -5.94 3.86
N LEU A 356 -5.23 -6.75 3.56
CA LEU A 356 -5.32 -8.16 3.93
C LEU A 356 -4.92 -9.12 2.79
N LEU A 357 -4.67 -8.57 1.59
CA LEU A 357 -4.24 -9.33 0.42
C LEU A 357 -2.76 -9.69 0.51
N HIS A 358 -2.32 -10.59 -0.37
CA HIS A 358 -0.92 -10.99 -0.52
C HIS A 358 -0.29 -11.44 0.81
N GLU A 359 -1.00 -12.31 1.52
CA GLU A 359 -0.56 -12.97 2.75
C GLU A 359 -0.16 -12.02 3.89
N LEU A 360 -0.87 -10.89 4.05
CA LEU A 360 -0.65 -9.90 5.11
C LEU A 360 0.77 -9.32 5.10
N ARG A 361 1.42 -9.26 3.93
CA ARG A 361 2.79 -8.75 3.75
C ARG A 361 3.03 -7.38 4.43
N TYR A 362 2.00 -6.56 4.54
CA TYR A 362 2.08 -5.26 5.20
C TYR A 362 2.33 -5.35 6.72
N PHE A 363 1.88 -6.42 7.39
CA PHE A 363 2.00 -6.63 8.83
C PHE A 363 3.21 -7.47 9.23
N GLN A 364 3.72 -8.29 8.31
CA GLN A 364 4.85 -9.20 8.56
C GLN A 364 6.09 -8.49 9.17
N PRO A 365 6.51 -7.27 8.75
CA PRO A 365 7.65 -6.57 9.35
C PRO A 365 7.59 -6.37 10.86
N PHE A 366 6.38 -6.31 11.42
CA PHE A 366 6.14 -6.03 12.84
C PHE A 366 5.92 -7.30 13.67
N LEU A 367 5.73 -8.46 13.03
CA LEU A 367 5.50 -9.73 13.71
C LEU A 367 6.62 -10.16 14.67
N PRO A 368 7.91 -9.84 14.46
CA PRO A 368 8.94 -10.10 15.47
C PRO A 368 8.65 -9.44 16.82
N LEU A 369 8.02 -8.24 16.84
CA LEU A 369 7.64 -7.57 18.08
C LEU A 369 6.47 -8.26 18.77
N PHE A 370 5.49 -8.71 17.98
CA PHE A 370 4.42 -9.57 18.47
C PHE A 370 4.98 -10.84 19.12
N VAL A 371 5.96 -11.51 18.50
CA VAL A 371 6.64 -12.68 19.07
C VAL A 371 7.36 -12.36 20.38
N VAL A 372 8.03 -11.21 20.48
CA VAL A 372 8.66 -10.77 21.74
C VAL A 372 7.62 -10.61 22.85
N PHE A 373 6.46 -10.02 22.54
CA PHE A 373 5.37 -9.89 23.51
C PHE A 373 4.76 -11.24 23.86
N VAL A 374 4.55 -12.16 22.91
CA VAL A 374 4.10 -13.53 23.20
C VAL A 374 5.06 -14.23 24.17
N VAL A 375 6.36 -14.18 23.91
CA VAL A 375 7.37 -14.80 24.79
C VAL A 375 7.39 -14.13 26.17
N ALA A 376 7.20 -12.81 26.24
CA ALA A 376 7.04 -12.09 27.49
C ALA A 376 5.79 -12.55 28.25
N GLY A 377 4.68 -12.82 27.57
CA GLY A 377 3.45 -13.33 28.14
C GLY A 377 3.61 -14.72 28.73
N CYS A 378 4.22 -15.64 27.98
CA CYS A 378 4.56 -16.98 28.49
C CYS A 378 5.52 -16.89 29.69
N THR A 379 6.50 -15.99 29.65
CA THR A 379 7.44 -15.75 30.75
C THR A 379 6.71 -15.23 31.98
N GLY A 380 5.84 -14.23 31.83
CA GLY A 380 5.04 -13.65 32.90
C GLY A 380 4.10 -14.69 33.55
N ALA A 381 3.39 -15.48 32.74
CA ALA A 381 2.54 -16.55 33.23
C ALA A 381 3.34 -17.63 34.00
N ALA A 382 4.52 -18.01 33.51
CA ALA A 382 5.38 -18.97 34.19
C ALA A 382 5.85 -18.47 35.57
N GLN A 383 5.98 -17.16 35.79
CA GLN A 383 6.35 -16.59 37.10
C GLN A 383 5.31 -16.84 38.19
N LEU A 384 4.06 -17.20 37.84
CA LEU A 384 3.03 -17.59 38.80
C LEU A 384 3.33 -18.95 39.47
N ILE A 385 4.25 -19.73 38.90
CA ILE A 385 4.67 -21.03 39.43
C ILE A 385 5.82 -20.85 40.42
N ALA A 386 5.59 -21.16 41.69
CA ALA A 386 6.56 -20.97 42.78
C ALA A 386 7.83 -21.83 42.64
N ARG A 387 7.70 -23.10 42.23
CA ARG A 387 8.84 -24.03 42.13
C ARG A 387 9.67 -23.76 40.88
N ALA A 388 10.95 -23.39 41.06
CA ALA A 388 11.84 -22.98 39.97
C ALA A 388 11.98 -24.01 38.84
N ARG A 389 12.09 -25.31 39.17
CA ARG A 389 12.16 -26.40 38.18
C ARG A 389 10.87 -26.52 37.37
N THR A 390 9.72 -26.50 38.05
CA THR A 390 8.39 -26.56 37.43
C THR A 390 8.11 -25.34 36.57
N ARG A 391 8.47 -24.13 37.04
CA ARG A 391 8.38 -22.88 36.28
C ARG A 391 9.17 -22.97 34.97
N ARG A 392 10.42 -23.45 35.05
CA ARG A 392 11.27 -23.59 33.85
C ARG A 392 10.68 -24.62 32.88
N LEU A 393 10.21 -25.76 33.39
CA LEU A 393 9.56 -26.78 32.57
C LEU A 393 8.32 -26.22 31.88
N ALA A 394 7.42 -25.58 32.63
CA ALA A 394 6.20 -24.97 32.10
C ALA A 394 6.48 -23.94 31.01
N LEU A 395 7.46 -23.05 31.22
CA LEU A 395 7.88 -22.08 30.20
C LEU A 395 8.32 -22.78 28.91
N HIS A 396 9.20 -23.78 29.01
CA HIS A 396 9.65 -24.53 27.84
C HIS A 396 8.51 -25.32 27.18
N SER A 397 7.61 -25.92 27.95
CA SER A 397 6.45 -26.66 27.42
C SER A 397 5.50 -25.76 26.65
N VAL A 398 5.12 -24.60 27.20
CA VAL A 398 4.21 -23.66 26.52
C VAL A 398 4.87 -23.12 25.25
N LEU A 399 6.14 -22.72 25.31
CA LEU A 399 6.85 -22.22 24.13
C LEU A 399 7.11 -23.32 23.09
N ALA A 400 7.26 -24.57 23.51
CA ALA A 400 7.33 -25.71 22.59
C ALA A 400 5.99 -25.95 21.86
N VAL A 401 4.85 -25.76 22.53
CA VAL A 401 3.52 -25.83 21.88
C VAL A 401 3.37 -24.70 20.86
N VAL A 402 3.74 -23.46 21.21
CA VAL A 402 3.73 -22.32 20.28
C VAL A 402 4.64 -22.59 19.08
N LEU A 403 5.83 -23.14 19.33
CA LEU A 403 6.75 -23.52 18.27
C LEU A 403 6.19 -24.63 17.39
N ALA A 404 5.50 -25.62 17.95
CA ALA A 404 4.90 -26.71 17.19
C ALA A 404 3.88 -26.19 16.16
N PHE A 405 3.02 -25.24 16.52
CA PHE A 405 2.13 -24.58 15.55
C PHE A 405 2.90 -23.91 14.41
N SER A 406 4.01 -23.23 14.71
CA SER A 406 4.83 -22.56 13.70
C SER A 406 5.50 -23.57 12.76
N VAL A 407 6.07 -24.65 13.32
CA VAL A 407 6.74 -25.71 12.55
C VAL A 407 5.77 -26.50 11.69
N VAL A 408 4.56 -26.81 12.18
CA VAL A 408 3.53 -27.50 11.41
C VAL A 408 3.01 -26.63 10.25
N ALA A 409 2.89 -25.33 10.45
CA ALA A 409 2.48 -24.39 9.40
C ALA A 409 3.59 -24.13 8.36
N LEU A 410 4.87 -24.34 8.71
CA LEU A 410 6.00 -23.96 7.88
C LEU A 410 6.00 -24.58 6.46
N PRO A 411 5.73 -25.89 6.28
CA PRO A 411 5.59 -26.48 4.94
C PRO A 411 4.44 -25.87 4.14
N VAL A 412 3.29 -25.60 4.78
CA VAL A 412 2.12 -24.97 4.13
C VAL A 412 2.50 -23.60 3.58
N TRP A 413 3.19 -22.79 4.37
CA TRP A 413 3.71 -21.48 3.96
C TRP A 413 4.72 -21.58 2.81
N SER A 414 5.58 -22.60 2.80
CA SER A 414 6.53 -22.82 1.69
C SER A 414 5.83 -23.21 0.39
N VAL A 415 4.76 -24.00 0.46
CA VAL A 415 3.92 -24.34 -0.70
C VAL A 415 3.14 -23.12 -1.17
N ARG A 416 2.59 -22.30 -0.27
CA ARG A 416 1.96 -21.02 -0.62
C ARG A 416 2.92 -20.10 -1.37
N TYR A 417 4.16 -19.99 -0.90
CA TYR A 417 5.22 -19.24 -1.60
C TYR A 417 5.48 -19.77 -3.02
N ALA A 418 5.64 -21.09 -3.16
CA ALA A 418 5.89 -21.70 -4.46
C ALA A 418 4.72 -21.52 -5.44
N ARG A 419 3.47 -21.72 -4.97
CA ARG A 419 2.25 -21.51 -5.78
C ARG A 419 2.08 -20.06 -6.21
N ALA A 420 2.40 -19.11 -5.33
CA ALA A 420 2.39 -17.70 -5.67
C ALA A 420 3.39 -17.37 -6.78
N ALA A 421 4.61 -17.89 -6.69
CA ALA A 421 5.61 -17.74 -7.76
C ALA A 421 5.18 -18.42 -9.07
N THR A 422 4.53 -19.57 -9.00
CA THR A 422 3.95 -20.25 -10.17
C THR A 422 2.82 -19.43 -10.78
N ALA A 423 1.94 -18.81 -9.98
CA ALA A 423 0.89 -17.95 -10.50
C ALA A 423 1.48 -16.81 -11.33
N ILE A 424 2.45 -16.07 -10.78
CA ILE A 424 3.14 -14.97 -11.48
C ILE A 424 3.92 -15.46 -12.71
N ARG A 425 4.46 -16.69 -12.68
CA ARG A 425 5.09 -17.32 -13.84
C ARG A 425 4.07 -17.53 -14.96
N GLU A 426 2.93 -18.16 -14.66
CA GLU A 426 1.87 -18.45 -15.63
C GLU A 426 1.15 -17.19 -16.09
N SER A 427 1.21 -16.10 -15.32
CA SER A 427 0.63 -14.80 -15.67
C SER A 427 1.68 -13.79 -16.17
N ASP A 428 2.05 -12.84 -15.32
CA ASP A 428 2.68 -11.56 -15.66
C ASP A 428 4.02 -11.75 -16.38
N VAL A 429 4.79 -12.77 -15.98
CA VAL A 429 6.07 -13.10 -16.61
C VAL A 429 5.86 -13.73 -18.00
N SER A 430 4.86 -14.60 -18.15
CA SER A 430 4.53 -15.21 -19.44
C SER A 430 4.01 -14.17 -20.43
N TYR A 431 3.20 -13.22 -19.97
CA TYR A 431 2.71 -12.13 -20.80
C TYR A 431 3.84 -11.19 -21.21
N ALA A 432 4.73 -10.82 -20.29
CA ALA A 432 5.90 -10.02 -20.61
C ALA A 432 6.77 -10.67 -21.69
N ALA A 433 6.97 -12.00 -21.60
CA ALA A 433 7.70 -12.76 -22.62
C ALA A 433 6.97 -12.79 -23.96
N TYR A 434 5.63 -12.95 -23.96
CA TYR A 434 4.82 -12.91 -25.18
C TYR A 434 4.91 -11.54 -25.86
N LEU A 435 4.69 -10.45 -25.12
CA LEU A 435 4.73 -9.09 -25.64
C LEU A 435 6.09 -8.80 -26.29
N ARG A 436 7.20 -9.14 -25.61
CA ARG A 436 8.55 -8.99 -26.15
C ARG A 436 8.77 -9.69 -27.49
N GLY A 437 8.15 -10.86 -27.68
CA GLY A 437 8.33 -11.68 -28.88
C GLY A 437 7.36 -11.38 -30.03
N ASN A 438 6.22 -10.74 -29.76
CA ASN A 438 5.10 -10.67 -30.70
C ASN A 438 4.56 -9.25 -30.94
N VAL A 439 4.98 -8.27 -30.15
CA VAL A 439 4.59 -6.86 -30.28
C VAL A 439 5.81 -6.04 -30.73
N PRO A 440 5.67 -5.05 -31.64
CA PRO A 440 6.78 -4.20 -32.07
C PRO A 440 7.54 -3.59 -30.89
N PRO A 441 8.88 -3.51 -30.95
CA PRO A 441 9.71 -3.09 -29.81
C PRO A 441 9.54 -1.60 -29.43
N ASP A 442 9.05 -0.78 -30.36
CA ASP A 442 8.76 0.64 -30.19
C ASP A 442 7.31 0.93 -29.78
N ALA A 443 6.47 -0.11 -29.68
CA ALA A 443 5.07 0.04 -29.29
C ALA A 443 4.93 0.40 -27.79
N THR A 444 3.92 1.20 -27.48
CA THR A 444 3.50 1.52 -26.12
C THR A 444 2.39 0.58 -25.67
N ILE A 445 2.50 0.04 -24.45
CA ILE A 445 1.58 -0.97 -23.94
C ILE A 445 0.89 -0.50 -22.66
N ALA A 446 -0.44 -0.44 -22.67
CA ALA A 446 -1.24 -0.21 -21.48
C ALA A 446 -1.47 -1.50 -20.70
N ILE A 447 -1.24 -1.46 -19.38
CA ILE A 447 -1.30 -2.62 -18.49
C ILE A 447 -1.91 -2.29 -17.14
N LYS A 448 -2.52 -3.28 -16.50
CA LYS A 448 -2.99 -3.18 -15.10
C LYS A 448 -1.93 -3.65 -14.10
N ASP A 449 -1.41 -4.85 -14.29
CA ASP A 449 -0.31 -5.40 -13.48
C ASP A 449 1.02 -5.02 -14.14
N VAL A 450 1.65 -4.01 -13.55
CA VAL A 450 2.71 -3.24 -14.21
C VAL A 450 4.10 -3.85 -14.05
N GLY A 451 4.34 -4.59 -12.98
CA GLY A 451 5.67 -4.94 -12.51
C GLY A 451 6.47 -5.78 -13.51
N ALA A 452 6.06 -7.02 -13.72
CA ALA A 452 6.83 -7.98 -14.52
C ALA A 452 6.87 -7.55 -15.99
N VAL A 453 5.80 -6.95 -16.51
CA VAL A 453 5.75 -6.46 -17.89
C VAL A 453 6.67 -5.27 -18.09
N ALA A 454 6.73 -4.29 -17.18
CA ALA A 454 7.71 -3.20 -17.29
C ALA A 454 9.15 -3.71 -17.22
N TYR A 455 9.44 -4.63 -16.29
CA TYR A 455 10.80 -5.12 -16.04
C TYR A 455 11.31 -6.12 -17.09
N LEU A 456 10.40 -6.97 -17.61
CA LEU A 456 10.72 -8.08 -18.52
C LEU A 456 10.07 -7.95 -19.90
N GLY A 457 9.30 -6.91 -20.21
CA GLY A 457 8.72 -6.70 -21.54
C GLY A 457 9.71 -6.00 -22.46
N GLY A 458 10.29 -4.89 -21.98
CA GLY A 458 11.20 -4.05 -22.78
C GLY A 458 10.49 -2.98 -23.61
N HIS A 459 9.18 -2.81 -23.41
CA HIS A 459 8.35 -1.77 -24.02
C HIS A 459 8.17 -0.59 -23.08
N HIS A 460 7.77 0.57 -23.62
CA HIS A 460 7.21 1.63 -22.81
C HIS A 460 5.82 1.19 -22.31
N VAL A 461 5.56 1.36 -21.01
CA VAL A 461 4.29 0.95 -20.41
C VAL A 461 3.50 2.11 -19.83
N VAL A 462 2.19 2.07 -20.07
CA VAL A 462 1.20 2.95 -19.43
C VAL A 462 0.49 2.14 -18.35
N ASP A 463 0.73 2.48 -17.08
CA ASP A 463 0.10 1.81 -15.95
C ASP A 463 -1.30 2.37 -15.71
N LEU A 464 -2.30 1.56 -16.04
CA LEU A 464 -3.72 1.90 -15.92
C LEU A 464 -4.19 2.00 -14.47
N LEU A 465 -3.49 1.43 -13.49
CA LEU A 465 -3.81 1.55 -12.07
C LEU A 465 -3.03 2.68 -11.38
N GLY A 466 -2.11 3.30 -12.11
CA GLY A 466 -1.38 4.49 -11.71
C GLY A 466 -0.29 4.28 -10.66
N LEU A 467 0.26 3.07 -10.50
CA LEU A 467 1.42 2.83 -9.63
C LEU A 467 2.71 3.41 -10.24
N GLY A 468 2.92 3.21 -11.54
CA GLY A 468 4.05 3.71 -12.33
C GLY A 468 3.77 5.03 -13.05
N THR A 469 2.51 5.29 -13.42
CA THR A 469 2.07 6.48 -14.20
C THR A 469 1.30 7.44 -13.29
N ASN A 470 1.81 8.66 -13.10
CA ASN A 470 1.19 9.65 -12.21
C ASN A 470 -0.20 10.08 -12.72
N GLY A 471 -1.15 10.33 -11.81
CA GLY A 471 -2.51 10.81 -12.11
C GLY A 471 -3.52 9.71 -12.52
N PHE A 472 -3.04 8.55 -12.96
CA PHE A 472 -3.91 7.47 -13.45
C PHE A 472 -4.70 6.75 -12.35
N ALA A 473 -4.19 6.75 -11.11
CA ALA A 473 -4.89 6.12 -9.98
C ALA A 473 -6.26 6.76 -9.72
N GLU A 474 -6.34 8.09 -9.78
CA GLU A 474 -7.59 8.84 -9.58
C GLU A 474 -8.60 8.55 -10.69
N ALA A 475 -8.13 8.51 -11.95
CA ALA A 475 -8.94 8.16 -13.10
C ALA A 475 -9.47 6.71 -13.00
N ALA A 476 -8.63 5.74 -12.63
CA ALA A 476 -9.03 4.35 -12.46
C ALA A 476 -10.06 4.18 -11.33
N ASN A 477 -9.92 4.91 -10.22
CA ASN A 477 -10.87 4.88 -9.10
C ASN A 477 -12.21 5.54 -9.43
N ASN A 478 -12.28 6.33 -10.51
CA ASN A 478 -13.52 6.86 -11.08
C ASN A 478 -14.16 5.94 -12.13
N GLU A 479 -13.61 4.73 -12.34
CA GLU A 479 -14.03 3.73 -13.33
C GLU A 479 -13.63 4.02 -14.78
N ILE A 480 -14.13 3.21 -15.71
CA ILE A 480 -13.63 3.10 -17.08
C ILE A 480 -13.76 4.39 -17.91
N GLY A 481 -14.75 5.25 -17.62
CA GLY A 481 -14.97 6.49 -18.35
C GLY A 481 -13.82 7.47 -18.12
N SER A 482 -13.54 7.81 -16.86
CA SER A 482 -12.40 8.66 -16.50
C SER A 482 -11.06 8.04 -16.87
N LEU A 483 -10.91 6.71 -16.79
CA LEU A 483 -9.70 6.05 -17.27
C LEU A 483 -9.52 6.19 -18.78
N TYR A 484 -10.59 6.05 -19.57
CA TYR A 484 -10.56 6.32 -21.01
C TYR A 484 -10.14 7.77 -21.28
N GLU A 485 -10.73 8.74 -20.57
CA GLU A 485 -10.37 10.15 -20.72
C GLU A 485 -8.90 10.41 -20.39
N ALA A 486 -8.39 9.81 -19.32
CA ALA A 486 -6.97 9.94 -18.96
C ALA A 486 -6.03 9.35 -20.04
N VAL A 487 -6.39 8.21 -20.63
CA VAL A 487 -5.58 7.57 -21.68
C VAL A 487 -5.69 8.35 -22.99
N ARG A 488 -6.88 8.76 -23.40
CA ARG A 488 -7.10 9.43 -24.70
C ARG A 488 -6.45 10.82 -24.75
N HIS A 489 -6.33 11.49 -23.61
CA HIS A 489 -5.67 12.78 -23.48
C HIS A 489 -4.14 12.68 -23.34
N LEU A 490 -3.56 11.48 -23.36
CA LEU A 490 -2.11 11.35 -23.58
C LEU A 490 -1.73 11.94 -24.94
N PRO A 491 -0.52 12.52 -25.08
CA PRO A 491 0.01 12.92 -26.37
C PRO A 491 -0.13 11.77 -27.38
N PRO A 492 -0.48 12.02 -28.66
CA PRO A 492 -0.73 10.97 -29.64
C PRO A 492 0.40 9.93 -29.72
N GLU A 493 1.66 10.36 -29.62
CA GLU A 493 2.85 9.50 -29.62
C GLU A 493 3.06 8.65 -28.36
N ARG A 494 2.32 8.95 -27.28
CA ARG A 494 2.32 8.20 -26.00
C ARG A 494 1.03 7.41 -25.78
N ARG A 495 0.07 7.50 -26.69
CA ARG A 495 -1.15 6.68 -26.61
C ARG A 495 -0.77 5.21 -26.80
N PRO A 496 -1.31 4.28 -25.99
CA PRO A 496 -0.99 2.87 -26.11
C PRO A 496 -1.41 2.31 -27.48
N ASP A 497 -0.50 1.57 -28.12
CA ASP A 497 -0.79 0.79 -29.32
C ASP A 497 -1.50 -0.54 -28.96
N TYR A 498 -1.19 -1.07 -27.77
CA TYR A 498 -1.73 -2.33 -27.28
C TYR A 498 -2.17 -2.22 -25.82
N PHE A 499 -3.17 -2.99 -25.46
CA PHE A 499 -3.64 -3.20 -24.10
C PHE A 499 -3.41 -4.65 -23.72
N ALA A 500 -2.61 -4.88 -22.68
CA ALA A 500 -2.39 -6.19 -22.11
C ALA A 500 -3.05 -6.22 -20.71
N THR A 501 -4.30 -6.68 -20.67
CA THR A 501 -5.22 -6.43 -19.54
C THR A 501 -6.15 -7.61 -19.25
N TYR A 502 -6.87 -7.52 -18.13
CA TYR A 502 -7.90 -8.44 -17.67
C TYR A 502 -9.12 -7.66 -17.16
N ASP A 503 -10.28 -8.31 -17.09
CA ASP A 503 -11.55 -7.65 -16.76
C ASP A 503 -11.93 -7.68 -15.28
N THR A 504 -11.34 -8.57 -14.49
CA THR A 504 -11.54 -8.59 -13.05
C THR A 504 -10.78 -7.44 -12.37
N GLY A 505 -11.10 -7.18 -11.10
CA GLY A 505 -10.34 -6.22 -10.30
C GLY A 505 -8.91 -6.70 -10.00
N PRO A 506 -7.99 -5.83 -9.55
CA PRO A 506 -8.21 -4.41 -9.23
C PRO A 506 -8.41 -3.51 -10.46
N GLY A 507 -9.08 -2.38 -10.25
CA GLY A 507 -9.42 -1.39 -11.27
C GLY A 507 -10.61 -1.76 -12.17
N PRO A 508 -11.00 -0.85 -13.09
CA PRO A 508 -12.20 -0.99 -13.92
C PRO A 508 -12.09 -2.15 -14.92
N SER A 509 -13.21 -2.76 -15.29
CA SER A 509 -13.26 -3.74 -16.38
C SER A 509 -12.90 -3.09 -17.72
N MET A 510 -12.17 -3.80 -18.59
CA MET A 510 -11.84 -3.30 -19.95
C MET A 510 -12.94 -3.61 -20.97
N LYS A 511 -14.00 -4.30 -20.55
CA LYS A 511 -15.15 -4.64 -21.39
C LYS A 511 -15.78 -3.41 -22.07
N PRO A 512 -16.04 -2.29 -21.38
CA PRO A 512 -16.64 -1.13 -22.03
C PRO A 512 -15.77 -0.55 -23.15
N MET A 513 -14.44 -0.50 -23.00
CA MET A 513 -13.52 -0.09 -24.08
C MET A 513 -13.58 -1.03 -25.29
N ARG A 514 -13.75 -2.35 -25.07
CA ARG A 514 -13.98 -3.32 -26.14
C ARG A 514 -15.35 -3.15 -26.81
N ASP A 515 -16.39 -2.86 -26.04
CA ASP A 515 -17.75 -2.72 -26.53
C ASP A 515 -17.91 -1.47 -27.42
N VAL A 516 -17.20 -0.38 -27.11
CA VAL A 516 -17.18 0.83 -27.94
C VAL A 516 -16.22 0.75 -29.12
N GLY A 517 -15.39 -0.29 -29.19
CA GLY A 517 -14.45 -0.53 -30.29
C GLY A 517 -13.12 0.21 -30.18
N VAL A 518 -12.75 0.71 -28.98
CA VAL A 518 -11.39 1.24 -28.71
C VAL A 518 -10.37 0.10 -28.68
N LEU A 519 -10.80 -1.11 -28.33
CA LEU A 519 -9.98 -2.31 -28.30
C LEU A 519 -10.46 -3.27 -29.40
N GLU A 520 -9.59 -3.53 -30.39
CA GLU A 520 -9.89 -4.36 -31.56
C GLU A 520 -10.36 -5.77 -31.15
N GLN A 521 -11.32 -6.32 -31.89
CA GLN A 521 -11.78 -7.70 -31.68
C GLN A 521 -11.64 -8.54 -32.97
N PRO A 522 -11.22 -9.82 -32.87
CA PRO A 522 -10.82 -10.54 -31.66
C PRO A 522 -9.48 -10.06 -31.08
N ALA A 523 -9.23 -10.34 -29.80
CA ALA A 523 -7.94 -10.07 -29.15
C ALA A 523 -6.79 -10.76 -29.91
N LEU A 524 -5.62 -10.11 -29.96
CA LEU A 524 -4.41 -10.64 -30.58
C LEU A 524 -3.96 -11.95 -29.90
N ALA A 525 -4.10 -12.01 -28.58
CA ALA A 525 -3.90 -13.21 -27.79
C ALA A 525 -4.76 -13.22 -26.53
N SER A 526 -5.08 -14.44 -26.08
CA SER A 526 -5.77 -14.70 -24.82
C SER A 526 -5.05 -15.84 -24.10
N PHE A 527 -4.86 -15.69 -22.79
CA PHE A 527 -4.12 -16.62 -21.95
C PHE A 527 -4.97 -17.02 -20.76
N ASP A 528 -5.07 -18.32 -20.52
CA ASP A 528 -5.65 -18.88 -19.31
C ASP A 528 -4.57 -19.08 -18.25
N VAL A 529 -4.81 -18.57 -17.05
CA VAL A 529 -3.90 -18.75 -15.91
C VAL A 529 -4.07 -20.17 -15.36
N HIS A 530 -3.12 -21.04 -15.67
CA HIS A 530 -3.08 -22.43 -15.21
C HIS A 530 -2.25 -22.59 -13.92
N ALA A 531 -2.64 -21.86 -12.87
CA ALA A 531 -1.98 -21.94 -11.57
C ALA A 531 -2.89 -22.57 -10.50
N PRO A 532 -2.33 -23.40 -9.59
CA PRO A 532 -3.12 -24.08 -8.57
C PRO A 532 -3.58 -23.11 -7.48
N GLU A 533 -4.88 -23.10 -7.20
CA GLU A 533 -5.46 -22.42 -6.04
C GLU A 533 -5.00 -23.06 -4.73
N ASP A 534 -5.07 -22.29 -3.66
CA ASP A 534 -4.99 -22.85 -2.32
C ASP A 534 -6.30 -23.49 -1.85
N SER A 535 -6.28 -24.09 -0.66
CA SER A 535 -7.47 -24.75 -0.08
C SER A 535 -8.63 -23.79 0.23
N ARG A 536 -8.42 -22.48 0.14
CA ARG A 536 -9.44 -21.44 0.29
C ARG A 536 -10.03 -21.01 -1.06
N GLY A 537 -9.55 -21.57 -2.18
CA GLY A 537 -9.87 -21.12 -3.53
C GLY A 537 -9.16 -19.81 -3.90
N PHE A 538 -8.11 -19.43 -3.16
CA PHE A 538 -7.38 -18.20 -3.40
C PHE A 538 -6.26 -18.44 -4.43
N LEU A 539 -6.23 -17.58 -5.44
CA LEU A 539 -5.16 -17.45 -6.42
C LEU A 539 -4.39 -16.15 -6.14
N MET A 540 -3.06 -16.18 -6.31
CA MET A 540 -2.23 -14.99 -6.02
C MET A 540 -2.53 -13.83 -6.96
N VAL A 541 -2.89 -14.12 -8.20
CA VAL A 541 -3.40 -13.13 -9.16
C VAL A 541 -4.93 -13.11 -9.14
N PRO A 542 -5.56 -11.93 -9.32
CA PRO A 542 -6.99 -11.76 -9.18
C PRO A 542 -7.79 -12.05 -10.47
N PHE A 543 -7.13 -12.60 -11.50
CA PHE A 543 -7.72 -12.92 -12.80
C PHE A 543 -7.41 -14.37 -13.20
N ARG A 544 -8.23 -14.89 -14.11
CA ARG A 544 -8.04 -16.21 -14.73
C ARG A 544 -7.75 -16.15 -16.22
N VAL A 545 -8.15 -15.06 -16.86
CA VAL A 545 -7.96 -14.82 -18.27
C VAL A 545 -7.31 -13.46 -18.44
N PHE A 546 -6.31 -13.42 -19.30
CA PHE A 546 -5.61 -12.22 -19.69
C PHE A 546 -5.64 -12.08 -21.21
N THR A 547 -5.77 -10.86 -21.71
CA THR A 547 -5.87 -10.59 -23.15
C THR A 547 -4.88 -9.52 -23.58
N VAL A 548 -4.29 -9.71 -24.76
CA VAL A 548 -3.51 -8.70 -25.47
C VAL A 548 -4.32 -8.27 -26.66
N THR A 549 -4.63 -6.97 -26.73
CA THR A 549 -5.50 -6.40 -27.76
C THR A 549 -4.86 -5.14 -28.35
N LYS A 550 -5.04 -4.91 -29.64
CA LYS A 550 -4.58 -3.68 -30.29
C LYS A 550 -5.60 -2.56 -30.07
N ALA A 551 -5.13 -1.34 -29.87
CA ALA A 551 -5.97 -0.17 -29.72
C ALA A 551 -6.36 0.43 -31.07
N ASP A 552 -7.60 0.88 -31.18
CA ASP A 552 -8.11 1.69 -32.29
C ASP A 552 -8.55 3.05 -31.75
N TRP A 553 -7.77 4.08 -32.09
CA TRP A 553 -8.00 5.47 -31.69
C TRP A 553 -8.70 6.29 -32.79
N SER A 554 -9.26 5.66 -33.83
CA SER A 554 -9.84 6.36 -34.99
C SER A 554 -11.02 7.28 -34.65
N LEU A 555 -11.71 7.05 -33.52
CA LEU A 555 -12.87 7.83 -33.08
C LEU A 555 -12.60 8.70 -31.83
N VAL A 556 -11.33 8.86 -31.46
CA VAL A 556 -10.92 9.43 -30.16
C VAL A 556 -11.37 10.87 -29.92
N ASP A 557 -11.40 11.70 -30.97
CA ASP A 557 -11.68 13.13 -30.87
C ASP A 557 -13.15 13.50 -31.21
N ASN A 558 -14.01 12.50 -31.44
CA ASN A 558 -15.38 12.74 -31.90
C ASN A 558 -16.35 13.10 -30.76
N GLY A 559 -16.01 12.77 -29.51
CA GLY A 559 -16.84 13.03 -28.33
C GLY A 559 -17.08 14.51 -28.06
N ASP A 560 -16.03 15.33 -28.19
CA ASP A 560 -16.03 16.74 -27.77
C ASP A 560 -16.76 17.68 -28.76
N ALA A 561 -17.06 17.19 -29.96
CA ALA A 561 -17.75 17.97 -30.97
C ALA A 561 -19.15 18.38 -30.49
N ALA A 562 -19.44 19.68 -30.58
CA ALA A 562 -20.74 20.21 -30.18
C ALA A 562 -21.87 19.55 -30.99
N PRO A 563 -22.88 18.95 -30.32
CA PRO A 563 -23.96 18.25 -31.01
C PRO A 563 -24.98 19.21 -31.66
N VAL A 564 -24.85 20.51 -31.44
CA VAL A 564 -25.73 21.55 -31.97
C VAL A 564 -24.93 22.64 -32.71
N PRO A 565 -25.51 23.27 -33.74
CA PRO A 565 -24.91 24.43 -34.39
C PRO A 565 -24.87 25.65 -33.46
N GLY A 566 -23.76 26.39 -33.47
CA GLY A 566 -23.61 27.62 -32.70
C GLY A 566 -22.14 27.98 -32.46
N ASP A 567 -21.89 29.19 -31.96
CA ASP A 567 -20.56 29.57 -31.47
C ASP A 567 -20.41 29.03 -30.04
N VAL A 568 -19.60 27.99 -29.88
CA VAL A 568 -19.33 27.34 -28.58
C VAL A 568 -18.47 28.27 -27.74
N ARG A 569 -19.03 28.77 -26.65
CA ARG A 569 -18.34 29.60 -25.67
C ARG A 569 -17.52 28.77 -24.71
N ASP A 570 -18.08 27.64 -24.30
CA ASP A 570 -17.43 26.73 -23.37
C ASP A 570 -17.99 25.31 -23.48
N HIS A 571 -17.20 24.34 -23.03
CA HIS A 571 -17.54 22.92 -23.05
C HIS A 571 -16.99 22.22 -21.81
N LEU A 572 -17.88 21.55 -21.08
CA LEU A 572 -17.54 20.64 -20.01
C LEU A 572 -17.71 19.19 -20.51
N ASN A 573 -16.60 18.46 -20.58
CA ASN A 573 -16.53 17.01 -20.75
C ASN A 573 -16.67 16.34 -19.37
N VAL A 574 -17.83 15.71 -19.13
CA VAL A 574 -18.11 15.02 -17.86
C VAL A 574 -17.37 13.68 -17.86
N ALA A 575 -16.88 13.25 -16.69
CA ALA A 575 -15.94 12.15 -16.48
C ALA A 575 -14.47 12.42 -16.88
N TYR A 576 -14.14 13.50 -17.59
CA TYR A 576 -12.76 13.96 -17.69
C TYR A 576 -12.36 14.81 -16.48
N LEU A 577 -11.69 14.18 -15.50
CA LEU A 577 -11.40 14.79 -14.19
C LEU A 577 -10.69 16.15 -14.24
N THR A 578 -9.83 16.38 -15.23
CA THR A 578 -9.14 17.67 -15.40
C THR A 578 -10.12 18.77 -15.77
N ASP A 579 -11.09 18.44 -16.62
CA ASP A 579 -12.09 19.36 -17.13
C ASP A 579 -13.23 19.57 -16.13
N GLU A 580 -13.67 18.50 -15.45
CA GLU A 580 -14.56 18.59 -14.28
C GLU A 580 -14.00 19.56 -13.24
N LYS A 581 -12.69 19.48 -12.95
CA LYS A 581 -12.04 20.41 -12.03
C LYS A 581 -11.95 21.84 -12.57
N ALA A 582 -11.76 22.03 -13.87
CA ALA A 582 -11.72 23.35 -14.50
C ALA A 582 -13.09 24.07 -14.46
N HIS A 583 -14.16 23.28 -14.37
CA HIS A 583 -15.55 23.76 -14.31
C HIS A 583 -16.16 23.65 -12.91
N ASP A 584 -15.36 23.45 -11.85
CA ASP A 584 -15.87 23.26 -10.48
C ASP A 584 -17.05 22.25 -10.40
N TYR A 585 -16.99 21.18 -11.20
CA TYR A 585 -18.03 20.18 -11.27
C TYR A 585 -18.19 19.43 -9.95
N ALA A 586 -19.42 19.27 -9.49
CA ALA A 586 -19.75 18.51 -8.30
C ALA A 586 -21.03 17.68 -8.47
N PHE A 587 -20.99 16.46 -7.96
CA PHE A 587 -22.15 15.59 -7.87
C PHE A 587 -23.04 15.98 -6.67
N LEU A 588 -24.34 16.09 -6.90
CA LEU A 588 -25.34 16.36 -5.86
C LEU A 588 -26.10 15.06 -5.55
N PRO A 589 -25.64 14.23 -4.60
CA PRO A 589 -26.23 12.93 -4.35
C PRO A 589 -27.69 13.04 -3.88
N ALA A 590 -28.54 12.18 -4.42
CA ALA A 590 -29.91 12.01 -3.90
C ALA A 590 -29.92 11.32 -2.53
N GLN A 591 -28.87 10.54 -2.22
CA GLN A 591 -28.66 9.87 -0.95
C GLN A 591 -27.16 9.71 -0.68
N ASP A 592 -26.74 9.94 0.57
CA ASP A 592 -25.36 9.69 1.00
C ASP A 592 -24.93 8.24 0.74
N GLY A 593 -23.71 8.06 0.27
CA GLY A 593 -23.12 6.75 -0.02
C GLY A 593 -23.27 6.26 -1.46
N LEU A 594 -23.98 6.99 -2.31
CA LEU A 594 -24.08 6.69 -3.73
C LEU A 594 -22.87 7.26 -4.46
N GLN A 595 -22.23 6.42 -5.28
CA GLN A 595 -21.02 6.79 -6.00
C GLN A 595 -21.34 7.15 -7.44
N PRO A 596 -20.92 8.33 -7.93
CA PRO A 596 -21.15 8.73 -9.31
C PRO A 596 -20.04 8.15 -10.19
N PHE A 597 -19.97 6.82 -10.33
CA PHE A 597 -18.97 6.19 -11.18
C PHE A 597 -19.14 6.58 -12.65
N THR A 598 -18.08 6.43 -13.44
CA THR A 598 -18.09 6.79 -14.85
C THR A 598 -18.19 5.56 -15.75
N SER A 599 -18.83 5.73 -16.89
CA SER A 599 -18.98 4.73 -17.93
C SER A 599 -18.51 5.27 -19.27
N LEU A 600 -18.42 4.37 -20.25
CA LEU A 600 -17.99 4.64 -21.60
C LEU A 600 -19.02 4.04 -22.55
N ALA A 601 -19.48 4.83 -23.51
CA ALA A 601 -20.51 4.41 -24.45
C ALA A 601 -20.21 4.92 -25.87
N ARG A 602 -20.89 4.33 -26.86
CA ARG A 602 -20.76 4.69 -28.27
C ARG A 602 -22.11 4.75 -28.94
N GLU A 603 -22.32 5.78 -29.75
CA GLU A 603 -23.46 5.92 -30.65
C GLU A 603 -22.95 6.39 -32.03
N GLY A 604 -23.14 5.54 -33.05
CA GLY A 604 -22.56 5.78 -34.37
C GLY A 604 -21.04 5.89 -34.33
N ASP A 605 -20.51 7.04 -34.74
CA ASP A 605 -19.07 7.35 -34.79
C ASP A 605 -18.59 8.19 -33.60
N VAL A 606 -19.44 8.38 -32.58
CA VAL A 606 -19.12 9.14 -31.38
C VAL A 606 -18.90 8.17 -30.23
N ILE A 607 -17.76 8.28 -29.56
CA ILE A 607 -17.46 7.61 -28.30
C ILE A 607 -17.38 8.69 -27.24
N ASP A 608 -18.09 8.49 -26.14
CA ASP A 608 -18.09 9.46 -25.06
C ASP A 608 -18.11 8.79 -23.68
N SER A 609 -17.52 9.48 -22.73
CA SER A 609 -17.50 9.08 -21.33
C SER A 609 -18.53 9.88 -20.55
N GLY A 610 -19.14 9.26 -19.54
CA GLY A 610 -20.16 9.95 -18.77
C GLY A 610 -20.25 9.45 -17.35
N ARG A 611 -20.88 10.24 -16.50
CA ARG A 611 -21.01 9.96 -15.07
C ARG A 611 -22.43 9.52 -14.73
N HIS A 612 -22.55 8.45 -13.95
CA HIS A 612 -23.84 7.98 -13.45
C HIS A 612 -24.35 8.91 -12.35
N ILE A 613 -25.40 9.68 -12.65
CA ILE A 613 -25.97 10.66 -11.73
C ILE A 613 -27.26 10.12 -11.14
N LEU A 614 -27.24 9.91 -9.83
CA LEU A 614 -28.44 9.64 -9.03
C LEU A 614 -28.62 10.82 -8.06
N GLY A 615 -29.48 11.76 -8.44
CA GLY A 615 -29.60 13.07 -7.80
C GLY A 615 -29.49 14.20 -8.81
N GLY A 616 -28.56 15.12 -8.59
CA GLY A 616 -28.25 16.24 -9.48
C GLY A 616 -26.77 16.43 -9.68
N GLU A 617 -26.41 17.51 -10.34
CA GLU A 617 -25.03 17.94 -10.54
C GLU A 617 -25.00 19.47 -10.60
N GLU A 618 -23.85 20.05 -10.26
CA GLU A 618 -23.57 21.48 -10.42
C GLU A 618 -22.19 21.67 -11.05
N PHE A 619 -22.02 22.76 -11.79
CA PHE A 619 -20.78 23.10 -12.47
C PHE A 619 -20.81 24.57 -12.90
N THR A 620 -19.66 25.07 -13.36
CA THR A 620 -19.43 26.45 -13.76
C THR A 620 -18.97 26.48 -15.19
N LEU A 621 -19.70 27.17 -16.07
CA LEU A 621 -19.32 27.44 -17.45
C LEU A 621 -18.81 28.87 -17.60
N HIS A 622 -17.80 29.06 -18.44
CA HIS A 622 -17.06 30.30 -18.61
C HIS A 622 -17.34 30.95 -19.98
N ASN A 623 -16.72 32.10 -20.23
CA ASN A 623 -16.73 32.82 -21.51
C ASN A 623 -18.12 33.20 -22.05
N ALA A 624 -19.13 33.27 -21.19
CA ALA A 624 -20.45 33.79 -21.57
C ALA A 624 -20.36 35.29 -21.90
N VAL A 625 -21.24 35.76 -22.77
CA VAL A 625 -21.43 37.18 -23.09
C VAL A 625 -22.61 37.70 -22.27
N PRO A 626 -22.37 38.59 -21.28
CA PRO A 626 -23.43 39.13 -20.43
C PRO A 626 -24.52 39.84 -21.23
N GLY A 627 -25.77 39.70 -20.78
CA GLY A 627 -26.94 40.34 -21.40
C GLY A 627 -27.37 39.73 -22.73
N ARG A 628 -26.77 38.61 -23.16
CA ARG A 628 -27.20 37.82 -24.32
C ARG A 628 -27.71 36.46 -23.84
N ALA A 629 -28.87 36.04 -24.35
CA ALA A 629 -29.40 34.70 -24.07
C ALA A 629 -28.38 33.63 -24.52
N ALA A 630 -28.27 32.55 -23.77
CA ALA A 630 -27.37 31.45 -24.07
C ALA A 630 -28.15 30.15 -24.20
N THR A 631 -27.65 29.22 -25.00
CA THR A 631 -28.21 27.87 -25.12
C THR A 631 -27.27 26.90 -24.44
N LEU A 632 -27.76 26.29 -23.35
CA LEU A 632 -27.12 25.17 -22.68
C LEU A 632 -27.56 23.89 -23.39
N THR A 633 -26.60 23.13 -23.87
CA THR A 633 -26.84 21.83 -24.52
C THR A 633 -26.19 20.74 -23.70
N ALA A 634 -26.91 19.63 -23.47
CA ALA A 634 -26.39 18.48 -22.75
C ALA A 634 -26.55 17.20 -23.56
N ARG A 635 -25.52 16.35 -23.50
CA ARG A 635 -25.59 14.96 -23.98
C ARG A 635 -25.84 14.06 -22.77
N VAL A 636 -27.00 13.41 -22.74
CA VAL A 636 -27.48 12.69 -21.55
C VAL A 636 -28.20 11.40 -21.95
N ALA A 637 -27.93 10.31 -21.24
CA ALA A 637 -28.76 9.09 -21.30
C ALA A 637 -29.78 9.10 -20.16
N MET A 638 -31.07 9.08 -20.50
CA MET A 638 -32.17 9.07 -19.53
C MET A 638 -32.79 7.67 -19.43
N HIS A 639 -32.93 7.12 -18.23
CA HIS A 639 -33.49 5.76 -18.01
C HIS A 639 -34.98 5.76 -17.61
N GLY A 640 -35.70 6.84 -17.90
CA GLY A 640 -37.17 6.86 -17.88
C GLY A 640 -37.85 7.06 -16.51
N THR A 641 -37.12 7.38 -15.44
CA THR A 641 -37.70 7.54 -14.09
C THR A 641 -38.32 8.92 -13.85
N VAL A 642 -37.66 10.02 -14.23
CA VAL A 642 -38.21 11.40 -14.18
C VAL A 642 -37.53 12.26 -15.26
N PRO A 643 -38.26 12.77 -16.28
CA PRO A 643 -37.68 13.57 -17.35
C PRO A 643 -37.44 15.03 -16.97
N GLU A 644 -38.11 15.55 -15.95
CA GLU A 644 -38.02 16.94 -15.53
C GLU A 644 -36.81 17.17 -14.60
N ALA A 645 -36.00 18.19 -14.88
CA ALA A 645 -35.03 18.78 -13.96
C ALA A 645 -35.34 20.27 -13.73
N ASN A 646 -35.07 20.79 -12.54
CA ASN A 646 -35.05 22.22 -12.27
C ASN A 646 -33.65 22.74 -12.55
N LEU A 647 -33.53 23.70 -13.46
CA LEU A 647 -32.29 24.38 -13.76
C LEU A 647 -32.18 25.67 -12.95
N LEU A 648 -31.08 25.84 -12.24
CA LEU A 648 -30.72 27.11 -11.60
C LEU A 648 -29.48 27.68 -12.30
N VAL A 649 -29.45 29.00 -12.45
CA VAL A 649 -28.31 29.76 -12.98
C VAL A 649 -27.95 30.84 -11.97
N ASN A 650 -26.71 30.82 -11.48
CA ASN A 650 -26.22 31.71 -10.41
C ASN A 650 -27.14 31.70 -9.18
N GLY A 651 -27.63 30.51 -8.80
CA GLY A 651 -28.57 30.28 -7.69
C GLY A 651 -30.01 30.76 -7.92
N LYS A 652 -30.33 31.33 -9.09
CA LYS A 652 -31.68 31.78 -9.47
C LYS A 652 -32.38 30.71 -10.31
N PRO A 653 -33.67 30.39 -10.08
CA PRO A 653 -34.41 29.45 -10.91
C PRO A 653 -34.50 29.93 -12.37
N ALA A 654 -33.94 29.17 -13.31
CA ALA A 654 -34.02 29.45 -14.74
C ALA A 654 -35.24 28.79 -15.38
N GLY A 655 -35.67 27.63 -14.89
CA GLY A 655 -36.89 26.96 -15.32
C GLY A 655 -36.85 25.45 -15.16
N LYS A 656 -37.88 24.79 -15.68
CA LYS A 656 -37.94 23.33 -15.79
C LYS A 656 -37.37 22.90 -17.14
N TRP A 657 -36.41 21.99 -17.11
CA TRP A 657 -35.81 21.36 -18.27
C TRP A 657 -36.35 19.93 -18.42
N VAL A 658 -37.11 19.69 -19.49
CA VAL A 658 -37.70 18.37 -19.77
C VAL A 658 -36.78 17.61 -20.72
N ARG A 659 -36.26 16.48 -20.24
CA ARG A 659 -35.35 15.57 -20.94
C ARG A 659 -36.02 14.19 -21.06
N GLU A 660 -36.87 14.03 -22.07
CA GLU A 660 -37.59 12.76 -22.28
C GLU A 660 -36.64 11.67 -22.77
N GLY A 661 -36.65 10.51 -22.11
CA GLY A 661 -35.83 9.36 -22.52
C GLY A 661 -36.35 8.72 -23.81
N ARG A 662 -35.41 8.19 -24.60
CA ARG A 662 -35.65 7.44 -25.83
C ARG A 662 -34.80 6.17 -25.83
N ASP A 663 -35.15 5.22 -26.69
CA ASP A 663 -34.35 3.99 -26.92
C ASP A 663 -33.10 4.33 -27.75
N SER A 664 -32.16 5.06 -27.14
CA SER A 664 -30.85 5.44 -27.69
C SER A 664 -29.78 5.36 -26.61
N THR A 665 -28.50 5.42 -27.02
CA THR A 665 -27.39 5.39 -26.06
C THR A 665 -27.32 6.70 -25.29
N TRP A 666 -27.57 7.82 -25.95
CA TRP A 666 -27.84 9.12 -25.34
C TRP A 666 -28.71 9.98 -26.26
N GLU A 667 -29.22 11.09 -25.72
CA GLU A 667 -29.88 12.12 -26.49
C GLU A 667 -29.23 13.48 -26.22
N THR A 668 -29.46 14.42 -27.13
CA THR A 668 -29.05 15.82 -26.97
C THR A 668 -30.26 16.65 -26.56
N TYR A 669 -30.15 17.34 -25.43
CA TYR A 669 -31.19 18.23 -24.92
C TYR A 669 -30.67 19.65 -24.87
N THR A 670 -31.53 20.63 -25.18
CA THR A 670 -31.18 22.06 -25.14
C THR A 670 -32.09 22.82 -24.19
N PHE A 671 -31.54 23.80 -23.48
CA PHE A 671 -32.27 24.76 -22.67
C PHE A 671 -31.80 26.17 -22.99
N THR A 672 -32.74 27.11 -23.18
CA THR A 672 -32.40 28.53 -23.41
C THR A 672 -32.35 29.25 -22.06
N ILE A 673 -31.16 29.70 -21.68
CA ILE A 673 -30.93 30.57 -20.52
C ILE A 673 -31.31 32.00 -20.91
N PRO A 674 -32.31 32.61 -20.23
CA PRO A 674 -32.70 33.99 -20.47
C PRO A 674 -31.53 34.97 -20.32
N ALA A 675 -31.47 35.99 -21.17
CA ALA A 675 -30.41 37.00 -21.15
C ALA A 675 -30.24 37.70 -19.79
N GLU A 676 -31.34 37.84 -19.03
CA GLU A 676 -31.39 38.41 -17.68
C GLU A 676 -30.71 37.55 -16.60
N LEU A 677 -30.51 36.25 -16.87
CA LEU A 677 -29.77 35.33 -16.00
C LEU A 677 -28.31 35.19 -16.42
N VAL A 678 -27.94 35.63 -17.63
CA VAL A 678 -26.55 35.74 -18.10
C VAL A 678 -26.01 37.11 -17.69
N ASP A 679 -25.79 37.29 -16.38
CA ASP A 679 -25.36 38.56 -15.79
C ASP A 679 -23.83 38.72 -15.67
N SER A 680 -23.07 37.65 -15.94
CA SER A 680 -21.61 37.65 -15.95
C SER A 680 -21.04 36.73 -17.04
N ASP A 681 -19.72 36.76 -17.23
CA ASP A 681 -19.01 35.86 -18.16
C ASP A 681 -18.90 34.42 -17.64
N THR A 682 -19.24 34.22 -16.38
CA THR A 682 -19.22 32.94 -15.69
C THR A 682 -20.63 32.58 -15.23
N LEU A 683 -21.07 31.36 -15.51
CA LEU A 683 -22.41 30.87 -15.19
C LEU A 683 -22.28 29.63 -14.31
N HIS A 684 -22.72 29.74 -13.06
CA HIS A 684 -22.88 28.58 -12.19
C HIS A 684 -24.22 27.92 -12.47
N ILE A 685 -24.19 26.68 -12.95
CA ILE A 685 -25.34 25.89 -13.36
C ILE A 685 -25.60 24.80 -12.33
N GLU A 686 -26.85 24.65 -11.91
CA GLU A 686 -27.28 23.52 -11.09
C GLU A 686 -28.45 22.79 -11.77
N VAL A 687 -28.30 21.47 -11.94
CA VAL A 687 -29.32 20.59 -12.48
C VAL A 687 -29.90 19.75 -11.33
N ARG A 688 -31.05 20.16 -10.80
CA ARG A 688 -31.67 19.52 -9.63
C ARG A 688 -32.92 18.74 -10.01
N GLN A 689 -33.11 17.57 -9.41
CA GLN A 689 -34.34 16.80 -9.61
C GLN A 689 -35.50 17.37 -8.77
N PRO A 690 -36.75 17.41 -9.29
CA PRO A 690 -37.85 18.15 -8.69
C PRO A 690 -38.55 17.48 -7.49
N ARG A 691 -38.25 16.21 -7.15
CA ARG A 691 -38.96 15.45 -6.11
C ARG A 691 -38.13 15.23 -4.85
N PRO A 692 -38.75 15.22 -3.64
CA PRO A 692 -38.13 14.61 -2.47
C PRO A 692 -37.92 13.11 -2.72
N VAL A 693 -36.80 12.62 -2.23
CA VAL A 693 -36.13 11.40 -2.68
C VAL A 693 -36.82 10.14 -2.12
N LEU A 694 -37.84 9.64 -2.82
CA LEU A 694 -38.39 8.29 -2.62
C LEU A 694 -38.10 7.44 -3.86
N SER A 695 -37.68 6.18 -3.64
CA SER A 695 -37.37 5.23 -4.71
C SER A 695 -38.58 4.95 -5.62
N PRO A 696 -38.41 4.80 -6.95
CA PRO A 696 -37.14 4.86 -7.68
C PRO A 696 -36.61 6.30 -7.80
N TYR A 697 -35.29 6.45 -7.61
CA TYR A 697 -34.63 7.73 -7.77
C TYR A 697 -34.49 8.08 -9.25
N PRO A 698 -34.62 9.37 -9.64
CA PRO A 698 -34.24 9.79 -10.97
C PRO A 698 -32.75 9.54 -11.18
N ASP A 699 -32.43 8.78 -12.22
CA ASP A 699 -31.08 8.45 -12.61
C ASP A 699 -30.85 8.71 -14.10
N TYR A 700 -29.65 9.17 -14.44
CA TYR A 700 -29.23 9.46 -15.80
C TYR A 700 -27.71 9.38 -15.91
N ILE A 701 -27.19 9.31 -17.13
CA ILE A 701 -25.75 9.42 -17.40
C ILE A 701 -25.49 10.76 -18.07
N SER A 702 -24.64 11.57 -17.46
CA SER A 702 -24.23 12.89 -17.95
C SER A 702 -22.91 12.76 -18.70
N TYR A 703 -22.86 13.09 -19.99
CA TYR A 703 -21.65 12.95 -20.82
C TYR A 703 -20.94 14.29 -21.05
N GLY A 704 -21.70 15.37 -21.27
CA GLY A 704 -21.09 16.68 -21.51
C GLY A 704 -22.10 17.80 -21.64
N TYR A 705 -21.61 19.02 -21.45
CA TYR A 705 -22.36 20.27 -21.51
C TYR A 705 -21.66 21.29 -22.42
N TRP A 706 -22.41 21.88 -23.35
CA TRP A 706 -21.93 22.95 -24.25
C TRP A 706 -22.72 24.24 -24.01
N LEU A 707 -22.00 25.35 -23.84
CA LEU A 707 -22.57 26.69 -23.84
C LEU A 707 -22.43 27.30 -25.23
N THR A 708 -23.55 27.72 -25.84
CA THR A 708 -23.54 28.38 -27.15
C THR A 708 -24.27 29.72 -27.08
N GLN A 709 -23.82 30.72 -27.85
CA GLN A 709 -24.41 32.07 -27.86
C GLN A 709 -24.46 32.75 -29.21
#